data_AF-A0A975U107-F1
#
_entry.id   AF-A0A975U107-F1
#
_cell.length_a   1.000
_cell.length_b   1.000
_cell.length_c   1.000
_cell.angle_alpha   90.00
_cell.angle_beta   90.00
_cell.angle_gamma   90.00
#
_symmetry.space_group_name_H-M   'P 1'
#
loop_
_entity.id
_entity.type
_entity.pdbx_description
1 polymer ?
#
loop_
_entity_poly.entity_id
_entity_poly.type
_entity_poly.pdbx_seq_one_letter_code
_entity_poly.pdbx_strand_id
1 'polypeptide(L)'
;MSLFGSMTTAIGGLTAQSRALGHISDNVANSQTIGFKRIDTSFVSYITSSAPRLHTPGSVVARPDFTHTVQGTIEQTENKTALAVAGQGFFAVAAPSGEVNGLPTFDPRQFYTRAGDFTLDRNGYLVNSAGYFLQGWNVDANTRQVDRTLLQPIRVSQLVSNPVATSEITLAANLPANPPEGRNSFSSSVGIYDALGQQRTLQLEWTRAGNNNWRLDVVAPGSTLDPVGGAGTIPGFDDQAMSAFNVQGTVQPQQQQDDIQIPATVTAGQLFQVTINGIVVSYTATATDTTTTVRNQLISRINTDAATLGVNATAQSADTLRLNATSIGTPYTLAVSANLTATSVQTNTPAQYQTDSFTFTGTVGEVGDQFTISLDGITGGFPATKSWTYTTTGTEGSMNSIVNGLAALINADPTSPAIATVNGSILTLTAKRAVPIPSWNVVAGRSDITVGAVVPGNTYSVTLNGNTYSYTALAGDTADDVRDQLITLINTSISPPPASIVGPGVLRIAPGLGNPLAVSVAGNLTEATTGTRTANGNIPPHIQVTFGAPGDPTRAGTITALSAANVAGGTATVPANQLTGDRAYVDVVLNYGSGPQRVRLFLGSFGLADGVTQFAGADYAVRSLEQNGVPQGSFSSLAIRENGDVVINYDNGQSRVINRIPVVTFNEADKLERVDGQAFMRTTESGEARVLDPARDGAGKLVVGSIERSNVDMAAEFSKLIIAQRAYTANTRIVSASDEMLQDTLNMKR
;
A
#
# COMPACT_ATOMS: atom_id res chain seq x y z
N MET A 1 -19.82 -85.04 60.20
CA MET A 1 -19.38 -83.63 60.12
C MET A 1 -18.64 -83.31 61.42
N SER A 2 -17.43 -82.77 61.37
CA SER A 2 -16.76 -82.27 62.58
C SER A 2 -17.29 -80.88 62.89
N LEU A 3 -17.70 -80.61 64.14
CA LEU A 3 -18.14 -79.29 64.62
C LEU A 3 -17.11 -78.19 64.30
N PHE A 4 -15.82 -78.52 64.32
CA PHE A 4 -14.75 -77.61 63.95
C PHE A 4 -14.73 -77.28 62.46
N GLY A 5 -15.12 -78.22 61.58
CA GLY A 5 -15.20 -77.99 60.14
C GLY A 5 -16.39 -77.13 59.71
N SER A 6 -17.52 -77.22 60.42
CA SER A 6 -18.65 -76.31 60.20
C SER A 6 -18.33 -74.89 60.69
N MET A 7 -17.63 -74.76 61.83
CA MET A 7 -17.18 -73.46 62.32
C MET A 7 -16.19 -72.77 61.37
N THR A 8 -15.18 -73.48 60.85
CA THR A 8 -14.22 -72.88 59.90
C THR A 8 -14.89 -72.44 58.60
N THR A 9 -15.85 -73.21 58.10
CA THR A 9 -16.66 -72.85 56.93
C THR A 9 -17.51 -71.62 57.19
N ALA A 10 -18.20 -71.55 58.35
CA ALA A 10 -19.03 -70.42 58.73
C ALA A 10 -18.21 -69.13 58.94
N ILE A 11 -17.03 -69.21 59.56
CA ILE A 11 -16.11 -68.08 59.73
C ILE A 11 -15.56 -67.61 58.36
N GLY A 12 -15.19 -68.52 57.47
CA GLY A 12 -14.82 -68.20 56.09
C GLY A 12 -15.94 -67.46 55.36
N GLY A 13 -17.18 -67.96 55.47
CA GLY A 13 -18.37 -67.29 54.94
C GLY A 13 -18.59 -65.90 55.54
N LEU A 14 -18.45 -65.72 56.86
CA LEU A 14 -18.60 -64.41 57.52
C LEU A 14 -17.58 -63.40 57.03
N THR A 15 -16.32 -63.79 56.94
CA THR A 15 -15.24 -62.90 56.47
C THR A 15 -15.40 -62.56 54.99
N ALA A 16 -15.81 -63.52 54.15
CA ALA A 16 -16.09 -63.30 52.74
C ALA A 16 -17.28 -62.34 52.53
N GLN A 17 -18.38 -62.52 53.27
CA GLN A 17 -19.54 -61.62 53.20
C GLN A 17 -19.24 -60.24 53.77
N SER A 18 -18.38 -60.13 54.80
CA SER A 18 -17.92 -58.83 55.31
C SER A 18 -17.16 -58.03 54.24
N ARG A 19 -16.28 -58.69 53.48
CA ARG A 19 -15.59 -58.05 52.33
C ARG A 19 -16.57 -57.64 51.23
N ALA A 20 -17.56 -58.50 50.92
CA ALA A 20 -18.60 -58.19 49.95
C ALA A 20 -19.41 -56.95 50.36
N LEU A 21 -19.79 -56.84 51.64
CA LEU A 21 -20.45 -55.66 52.19
C LEU A 21 -19.57 -54.41 52.09
N GLY A 22 -18.25 -54.55 52.29
CA GLY A 22 -17.28 -53.47 52.07
C GLY A 22 -17.32 -52.95 50.65
N HIS A 23 -17.19 -53.82 49.64
CA HIS A 23 -17.23 -53.43 48.23
C HIS A 23 -18.56 -52.76 47.84
N ILE A 24 -19.70 -53.30 48.31
CA ILE A 24 -21.01 -52.70 48.05
C ILE A 24 -21.11 -51.31 48.71
N SER A 25 -20.60 -51.15 49.92
CA SER A 25 -20.59 -49.87 50.62
C SER A 25 -19.74 -48.84 49.88
N ASP A 26 -18.57 -49.23 49.38
CA ASP A 26 -17.68 -48.37 48.57
C ASP A 26 -18.37 -47.95 47.26
N ASN A 27 -19.07 -48.87 46.61
CA ASN A 27 -19.82 -48.59 45.38
C ASN A 27 -20.95 -47.58 45.64
N VAL A 28 -21.73 -47.77 46.70
CA VAL A 28 -22.83 -46.85 47.06
C VAL A 28 -22.29 -45.47 47.41
N ALA A 29 -21.22 -45.40 48.21
CA ALA A 29 -20.57 -44.14 48.60
C ALA A 29 -20.03 -43.35 47.39
N ASN A 30 -19.55 -44.05 46.35
CA ASN A 30 -18.99 -43.45 45.14
C ASN A 30 -19.94 -43.50 43.93
N SER A 31 -21.24 -43.72 44.15
CA SER A 31 -22.24 -43.77 43.08
C SER A 31 -22.40 -42.45 42.32
N GLN A 32 -22.04 -41.33 42.94
CA GLN A 32 -22.09 -40.00 42.33
C GLN A 32 -20.72 -39.48 41.86
N THR A 33 -19.64 -40.21 42.18
CA THR A 33 -18.27 -39.81 41.84
C THR A 33 -18.02 -39.99 40.34
N ILE A 34 -17.49 -38.94 39.71
CA ILE A 34 -17.20 -38.92 38.27
C ILE A 34 -16.09 -39.92 37.97
N GLY A 35 -16.25 -40.70 36.90
CA GLY A 35 -15.27 -41.69 36.46
C GLY A 35 -15.07 -42.88 37.41
N PHE A 36 -15.88 -43.02 38.48
CA PHE A 36 -15.78 -44.16 39.39
C PHE A 36 -16.18 -45.46 38.69
N LYS A 37 -15.36 -46.49 38.91
CA LYS A 37 -15.62 -47.84 38.41
C LYS A 37 -15.98 -48.75 39.57
N ARG A 38 -17.11 -49.43 39.47
CA ARG A 38 -17.65 -50.37 40.44
C ARG A 38 -16.71 -51.56 40.67
N ILE A 39 -16.75 -52.08 41.89
CA ILE A 39 -16.03 -53.30 42.28
C ILE A 39 -17.09 -54.37 42.59
N ASP A 40 -17.04 -55.48 41.87
CA ASP A 40 -17.86 -56.65 42.16
C ASP A 40 -17.10 -57.61 43.09
N THR A 41 -17.83 -58.54 43.70
CA THR A 41 -17.24 -59.57 44.58
C THR A 41 -17.43 -60.94 43.97
N SER A 42 -16.34 -61.64 43.72
CA SER A 42 -16.36 -63.05 43.34
C SER A 42 -16.05 -63.93 44.55
N PHE A 43 -16.77 -65.05 44.67
CA PHE A 43 -16.58 -66.02 45.75
C PHE A 43 -15.92 -67.27 45.20
N VAL A 44 -14.78 -67.65 45.77
CA VAL A 44 -14.07 -68.87 45.40
C VAL A 44 -14.11 -69.85 46.56
N SER A 45 -14.56 -71.08 46.30
CA SER A 45 -14.52 -72.16 47.28
C SER A 45 -13.11 -72.74 47.38
N TYR A 46 -12.59 -72.83 48.59
CA TYR A 46 -11.36 -73.56 48.91
C TYR A 46 -11.71 -74.92 49.47
N ILE A 47 -11.51 -75.96 48.67
CA ILE A 47 -11.73 -77.35 49.05
C ILE A 47 -10.41 -77.91 49.58
N THR A 48 -10.45 -78.52 50.77
CA THR A 48 -9.26 -79.08 51.44
C THR A 48 -8.98 -80.52 51.01
N SER A 49 -10.02 -81.35 50.90
CA SER A 49 -9.97 -82.71 50.36
C SER A 49 -11.36 -83.14 49.90
N SER A 50 -11.48 -83.60 48.66
CA SER A 50 -12.74 -84.10 48.08
C SER A 50 -12.47 -85.34 47.24
N ALA A 51 -12.83 -86.51 47.78
CA ALA A 51 -12.76 -87.81 47.13
C ALA A 51 -14.13 -88.51 47.25
N PRO A 52 -14.42 -89.55 46.43
CA PRO A 52 -15.71 -90.27 46.47
C PRO A 52 -16.09 -90.86 47.84
N ARG A 53 -15.11 -91.02 48.75
CA ARG A 53 -15.29 -91.59 50.09
C ARG A 53 -15.04 -90.60 51.23
N LEU A 54 -14.55 -89.39 50.93
CA LEU A 54 -14.19 -88.41 51.95
C LEU A 54 -14.46 -87.00 51.43
N HIS A 55 -15.37 -86.29 52.10
CA HIS A 55 -15.64 -84.89 51.85
C HIS A 55 -15.38 -84.10 53.12
N THR A 56 -14.37 -83.23 53.08
CA THR A 56 -14.10 -82.27 54.17
C THR A 56 -14.68 -80.92 53.76
N PRO A 57 -15.49 -80.26 54.62
CA PRO A 57 -15.99 -78.92 54.36
C PRO A 57 -14.85 -77.96 54.03
N GLY A 58 -15.03 -77.20 52.94
CA GLY A 58 -14.09 -76.17 52.50
C GLY A 58 -14.43 -74.79 53.07
N SER A 59 -13.53 -73.83 52.89
CA SER A 59 -13.80 -72.42 53.19
C SER A 59 -14.24 -71.67 51.91
N VAL A 60 -14.71 -70.43 52.06
CA VAL A 60 -14.98 -69.52 50.94
C VAL A 60 -14.17 -68.26 51.14
N VAL A 61 -13.58 -67.75 50.06
CA VAL A 61 -12.84 -66.48 50.06
C VAL A 61 -13.48 -65.54 49.05
N ALA A 62 -13.74 -64.30 49.47
CA ALA A 62 -14.13 -63.22 48.58
C ALA A 62 -12.89 -62.59 47.93
N ARG A 63 -12.95 -62.37 46.62
CA ARG A 63 -11.97 -61.62 45.82
C ARG A 63 -12.67 -60.45 45.09
N PRO A 64 -12.03 -59.29 45.00
CA PRO A 64 -12.55 -58.19 44.20
C PRO A 64 -12.48 -58.55 42.72
N ASP A 65 -13.51 -58.18 41.98
CA ASP A 65 -13.57 -58.22 40.52
C ASP A 65 -13.79 -56.81 40.01
N PHE A 66 -12.84 -56.29 39.23
CA PHE A 66 -12.83 -54.89 38.82
C PHE A 66 -13.56 -54.73 37.48
N THR A 67 -14.34 -53.65 37.35
CA THR A 67 -15.13 -53.37 36.14
C THR A 67 -14.63 -52.11 35.43
N HIS A 68 -13.31 -51.94 35.30
CA HIS A 68 -12.70 -50.77 34.66
C HIS A 68 -13.11 -50.63 33.18
N THR A 69 -13.36 -51.76 32.51
CA THR A 69 -13.80 -51.84 31.12
C THR A 69 -15.28 -51.48 30.91
N VAL A 70 -16.11 -51.51 31.97
CA VAL A 70 -17.55 -51.23 31.89
C VAL A 70 -17.79 -49.73 31.94
N GLN A 71 -18.44 -49.20 30.92
CA GLN A 71 -18.72 -47.78 30.77
C GLN A 71 -19.95 -47.33 31.59
N GLY A 72 -19.85 -46.17 32.25
CA GLY A 72 -20.96 -45.47 32.88
C GLY A 72 -21.67 -44.51 31.90
N THR A 73 -22.76 -43.91 32.34
CA THR A 73 -23.51 -42.95 31.50
C THR A 73 -22.65 -41.71 31.21
N ILE A 74 -22.59 -41.31 29.93
CA ILE A 74 -21.97 -40.03 29.54
C ILE A 74 -23.04 -38.94 29.63
N GLU A 75 -22.78 -37.92 30.44
CA GLU A 75 -23.63 -36.74 30.58
C GLU A 75 -22.91 -35.50 30.06
N GLN A 76 -23.65 -34.63 29.36
CA GLN A 76 -23.13 -33.32 28.96
C GLN A 76 -23.00 -32.41 30.17
N THR A 77 -22.00 -31.53 30.13
CA THR A 77 -21.74 -30.51 31.14
C THR A 77 -21.50 -29.15 30.49
N GLU A 78 -21.75 -28.08 31.22
CA GLU A 78 -21.45 -26.71 30.78
C GLU A 78 -19.94 -26.45 30.69
N ASN A 79 -19.12 -27.25 31.39
CA ASN A 79 -17.68 -27.15 31.33
C ASN A 79 -17.15 -27.62 29.96
N LYS A 80 -16.71 -26.68 29.13
CA LYS A 80 -16.20 -26.94 27.77
C LYS A 80 -14.89 -27.74 27.74
N THR A 81 -14.11 -27.75 28.83
CA THR A 81 -12.86 -28.52 28.92
C THR A 81 -13.08 -29.91 29.51
N ALA A 82 -14.30 -30.24 29.92
CA ALA A 82 -14.63 -31.59 30.35
C ALA A 82 -14.63 -32.55 29.16
N LEU A 83 -14.19 -33.78 29.40
CA LEU A 83 -14.00 -34.83 28.42
C LEU A 83 -14.53 -36.15 28.95
N ALA A 84 -15.13 -36.95 28.07
CA ALA A 84 -15.45 -38.33 28.33
C ALA A 84 -14.87 -39.22 27.23
N VAL A 85 -14.51 -40.45 27.57
CA VAL A 85 -14.12 -41.48 26.60
C VAL A 85 -15.32 -42.40 26.39
N ALA A 86 -15.90 -42.37 25.19
CA ALA A 86 -16.94 -43.32 24.78
C ALA A 86 -16.30 -44.59 24.20
N GLY A 87 -16.42 -45.69 24.93
CA GLY A 87 -15.76 -46.97 24.63
C GLY A 87 -14.57 -47.26 25.54
N GLN A 88 -13.63 -48.07 25.03
CA GLN A 88 -12.46 -48.50 25.80
C GLN A 88 -11.37 -47.43 25.79
N GLY A 89 -10.84 -47.09 26.96
CA GLY A 89 -9.67 -46.24 27.08
C GLY A 89 -9.64 -45.39 28.34
N PHE A 90 -8.52 -44.73 28.58
CA PHE A 90 -8.27 -43.88 29.75
C PHE A 90 -7.52 -42.61 29.31
N PHE A 91 -7.67 -41.54 30.09
CA PHE A 91 -6.84 -40.35 29.98
C PHE A 91 -5.49 -40.62 30.66
N ALA A 92 -4.39 -40.25 29.99
CA ALA A 92 -3.08 -40.21 30.63
C ALA A 92 -3.00 -38.95 31.51
N VAL A 93 -2.60 -39.12 32.76
CA VAL A 93 -2.50 -38.02 33.72
C VAL A 93 -1.23 -38.09 34.55
N ALA A 94 -0.78 -36.93 35.03
CA ALA A 94 0.35 -36.79 35.94
C ALA A 94 -0.12 -36.42 37.34
N ALA A 95 0.46 -37.05 38.35
CA ALA A 95 0.26 -36.68 39.75
C ALA A 95 1.25 -35.58 40.15
N PRO A 96 0.84 -34.56 40.94
CA PRO A 96 1.76 -33.59 41.49
C PRO A 96 2.64 -34.25 42.58
N SER A 97 3.95 -34.02 42.53
CA SER A 97 4.93 -34.50 43.51
C SER A 97 5.45 -33.39 44.45
N GLY A 98 5.20 -32.13 44.11
CA GLY A 98 5.67 -30.95 44.83
C GLY A 98 5.51 -29.69 43.99
N GLU A 99 6.12 -28.59 44.43
CA GLU A 99 6.16 -27.33 43.69
C GLU A 99 7.55 -26.72 43.74
N VAL A 100 8.02 -26.19 42.61
CA VAL A 100 9.27 -25.42 42.52
C VAL A 100 8.96 -24.11 41.79
N ASN A 101 9.30 -22.98 42.41
CA ASN A 101 9.00 -21.63 41.88
C ASN A 101 7.51 -21.40 41.56
N GLY A 102 6.60 -22.01 42.35
CA GLY A 102 5.15 -21.90 42.15
C GLY A 102 4.60 -22.71 40.97
N LEU A 103 5.42 -23.55 40.35
CA LEU A 103 5.02 -24.50 39.32
C LEU A 103 5.00 -25.93 39.89
N PRO A 104 3.98 -26.74 39.58
CA PRO A 104 3.91 -28.13 40.03
C PRO A 104 5.06 -28.95 39.41
N THR A 105 5.73 -29.74 40.24
CA THR A 105 6.56 -30.85 39.78
C THR A 105 5.70 -32.10 39.72
N PHE A 106 6.00 -32.99 38.78
CA PHE A 106 5.19 -34.18 38.53
C PHE A 106 5.92 -35.44 38.96
N ASP A 107 5.16 -36.43 39.41
CA ASP A 107 5.67 -37.76 39.63
C ASP A 107 6.04 -38.39 38.27
N PRO A 108 7.23 -39.01 38.12
CA PRO A 108 7.63 -39.66 36.87
C PRO A 108 6.80 -40.92 36.53
N ARG A 109 6.05 -41.47 37.50
CA ARG A 109 5.13 -42.60 37.26
C ARG A 109 3.96 -42.17 36.39
N GLN A 110 3.50 -43.09 35.55
CA GLN A 110 2.34 -42.85 34.69
C GLN A 110 1.06 -43.26 35.40
N PHE A 111 0.09 -42.34 35.42
CA PHE A 111 -1.23 -42.56 35.97
C PHE A 111 -2.27 -42.44 34.86
N TYR A 112 -3.36 -43.15 35.02
CA TYR A 112 -4.45 -43.18 34.06
C TYR A 112 -5.77 -42.94 34.79
N THR A 113 -6.71 -42.22 34.19
CA THR A 113 -8.01 -42.00 34.84
C THR A 113 -9.14 -42.04 33.82
N ARG A 114 -10.35 -42.31 34.32
CA ARG A 114 -11.58 -42.12 33.56
C ARG A 114 -12.31 -40.83 33.94
N ALA A 115 -11.92 -40.19 35.05
CA ALA A 115 -12.46 -38.90 35.45
C ALA A 115 -11.94 -37.83 34.49
N GLY A 116 -12.85 -37.20 33.75
CA GLY A 116 -12.51 -36.21 32.73
C GLY A 116 -13.13 -34.83 32.98
N ASP A 117 -13.42 -34.51 34.23
CA ASP A 117 -13.86 -33.20 34.69
C ASP A 117 -12.71 -32.17 34.77
N PHE A 118 -11.93 -32.07 33.69
CA PHE A 118 -10.77 -31.19 33.62
C PHE A 118 -11.19 -29.70 33.57
N THR A 119 -10.50 -28.88 34.35
CA THR A 119 -10.60 -27.41 34.35
C THR A 119 -9.21 -26.81 34.22
N LEU A 120 -9.14 -25.56 33.75
CA LEU A 120 -7.87 -24.83 33.66
C LEU A 120 -7.49 -24.27 35.03
N ASP A 121 -6.31 -24.63 35.53
CA ASP A 121 -5.77 -24.08 36.77
C ASP A 121 -5.15 -22.69 36.58
N ARG A 122 -4.71 -22.07 37.68
CA ARG A 122 -4.05 -20.74 37.66
C ARG A 122 -2.75 -20.73 36.86
N ASN A 123 -2.08 -21.87 36.75
CA ASN A 123 -0.79 -22.03 36.08
C ASN A 123 -0.94 -22.39 34.58
N GLY A 124 -2.18 -22.49 34.10
CA GLY A 124 -2.55 -22.82 32.72
C GLY A 124 -2.61 -24.32 32.42
N TYR A 125 -2.55 -25.20 33.41
CA TYR A 125 -2.69 -26.64 33.20
C TYR A 125 -4.14 -27.11 33.26
N LEU A 126 -4.44 -28.18 32.53
CA LEU A 126 -5.72 -28.88 32.66
C LEU A 126 -5.65 -29.89 33.81
N VAL A 127 -6.42 -29.65 34.87
CA VAL A 127 -6.45 -30.46 36.10
C VAL A 127 -7.87 -30.96 36.37
N ASN A 128 -8.03 -32.21 36.80
CA ASN A 128 -9.33 -32.74 37.21
C ASN A 128 -9.63 -32.45 38.69
N SER A 129 -10.84 -32.74 39.18
CA SER A 129 -11.19 -32.49 40.60
C SER A 129 -10.35 -33.28 41.60
N ALA A 130 -9.73 -34.39 41.17
CA ALA A 130 -8.84 -35.21 41.98
C ALA A 130 -7.40 -34.67 42.06
N GLY A 131 -7.07 -33.59 41.36
CA GLY A 131 -5.74 -32.97 41.36
C GLY A 131 -4.74 -33.57 40.36
N TYR A 132 -5.20 -34.40 39.43
CA TYR A 132 -4.37 -34.98 38.37
C TYR A 132 -4.38 -34.11 37.11
N PHE A 133 -3.22 -33.98 36.48
CA PHE A 133 -2.97 -33.10 35.34
C PHE A 133 -3.06 -33.88 34.02
N LEU A 134 -3.90 -33.43 33.09
CA LEU A 134 -4.08 -34.08 31.79
C LEU A 134 -2.80 -34.03 30.96
N GLN A 135 -2.38 -35.18 30.44
CA GLN A 135 -1.23 -35.29 29.56
C GLN A 135 -1.66 -35.39 28.10
N GLY A 136 -0.81 -34.86 27.22
CA GLY A 136 -0.98 -34.94 25.78
C GLY A 136 0.34 -34.93 25.04
N TRP A 137 0.27 -35.19 23.74
CA TRP A 137 1.37 -34.99 22.82
C TRP A 137 1.51 -33.52 22.46
N ASN A 138 2.74 -33.06 22.25
CA ASN A 138 2.98 -31.71 21.76
C ASN A 138 2.66 -31.62 20.26
N VAL A 139 2.16 -30.47 19.81
CA VAL A 139 1.86 -30.23 18.40
C VAL A 139 2.67 -29.04 17.91
N ASP A 140 3.43 -29.23 16.84
CA ASP A 140 4.12 -28.13 16.19
C ASP A 140 3.08 -27.19 15.56
N ALA A 141 3.13 -25.91 15.96
CA ALA A 141 2.16 -24.91 15.55
C ALA A 141 2.19 -24.59 14.05
N ASN A 142 3.33 -24.79 13.37
CA ASN A 142 3.51 -24.46 11.96
C ASN A 142 3.16 -25.66 11.06
N THR A 143 3.64 -26.85 11.42
CA THR A 143 3.47 -28.06 10.59
C THR A 143 2.22 -28.87 10.96
N ARG A 144 1.60 -28.57 12.11
CA ARG A 144 0.50 -29.34 12.72
C ARG A 144 0.87 -30.81 12.96
N GLN A 145 2.15 -31.14 12.97
CA GLN A 145 2.62 -32.49 13.26
C GLN A 145 2.63 -32.74 14.76
N VAL A 146 2.17 -33.93 15.14
CA VAL A 146 2.08 -34.37 16.53
C VAL A 146 3.37 -35.10 16.90
N ASP A 147 4.08 -34.61 17.92
CA ASP A 147 5.23 -35.31 18.48
C ASP A 147 4.76 -36.41 19.43
N ARG A 148 4.88 -37.67 18.98
CA ARG A 148 4.43 -38.85 19.73
C ARG A 148 5.49 -39.46 20.65
N THR A 149 6.66 -38.82 20.76
CA THR A 149 7.79 -39.39 21.51
C THR A 149 7.58 -39.37 23.01
N LEU A 150 6.88 -38.35 23.54
CA LEU A 150 6.66 -38.19 24.97
C LEU A 150 5.29 -37.56 25.27
N LEU A 151 4.67 -38.02 26.35
CA LEU A 151 3.49 -37.40 26.94
C LEU A 151 3.90 -36.40 28.02
N GLN A 152 3.37 -35.20 27.93
CA GLN A 152 3.63 -34.12 28.88
C GLN A 152 2.32 -33.49 29.35
N PRO A 153 2.25 -32.96 30.59
CA PRO A 153 1.10 -32.21 31.06
C PRO A 153 0.76 -31.05 30.12
N ILE A 154 -0.51 -30.96 29.72
CA ILE A 154 -0.99 -29.93 28.79
C ILE A 154 -1.02 -28.61 29.52
N ARG A 155 -0.27 -27.63 29.01
CA ARG A 155 -0.18 -26.29 29.57
C ARG A 155 -0.47 -25.22 28.53
N VAL A 156 -1.48 -24.41 28.81
CA VAL A 156 -1.82 -23.19 28.08
C VAL A 156 -0.92 -22.06 28.57
N SER A 157 0.25 -21.91 27.96
CA SER A 157 1.19 -20.81 28.26
C SER A 157 1.18 -19.70 27.20
N GLN A 158 0.67 -19.97 26.00
CA GLN A 158 0.61 -19.01 24.89
C GLN A 158 -0.64 -18.12 25.00
N LEU A 159 -0.60 -17.22 25.98
CA LEU A 159 -1.68 -16.26 26.25
C LEU A 159 -1.79 -15.13 25.21
N VAL A 160 -0.77 -14.97 24.37
CA VAL A 160 -0.73 -13.99 23.29
C VAL A 160 -0.37 -14.68 21.97
N SER A 161 -0.98 -14.21 20.89
CA SER A 161 -0.62 -14.56 19.52
C SER A 161 0.21 -13.43 18.92
N ASN A 162 1.32 -13.78 18.30
CA ASN A 162 2.17 -12.83 17.60
C ASN A 162 1.40 -12.22 16.40
N PRO A 163 1.59 -10.92 16.12
CA PRO A 163 1.02 -10.32 14.92
C PRO A 163 1.60 -10.96 13.66
N VAL A 164 0.82 -10.96 12.59
CA VAL A 164 1.25 -11.38 11.26
C VAL A 164 1.11 -10.18 10.33
N ALA A 165 2.23 -9.74 9.77
CA ALA A 165 2.23 -8.66 8.79
C ALA A 165 1.38 -9.04 7.57
N THR A 166 0.61 -8.09 7.03
CA THR A 166 -0.16 -8.30 5.80
C THR A 166 0.78 -8.66 4.64
N SER A 167 0.53 -9.77 3.98
CA SER A 167 1.27 -10.18 2.78
C SER A 167 0.40 -10.19 1.53
N GLU A 168 -0.92 -10.23 1.68
CA GLU A 168 -1.88 -10.27 0.57
C GLU A 168 -3.08 -9.37 0.84
N ILE A 169 -3.53 -8.69 -0.23
CA ILE A 169 -4.75 -7.89 -0.31
C ILE A 169 -5.51 -8.36 -1.54
N THR A 170 -6.83 -8.56 -1.43
CA THR A 170 -7.70 -8.88 -2.56
C THR A 170 -8.68 -7.75 -2.79
N LEU A 171 -8.68 -7.17 -3.99
CA LEU A 171 -9.62 -6.15 -4.42
C LEU A 171 -10.54 -6.71 -5.50
N ALA A 172 -11.84 -6.65 -5.25
CA ALA A 172 -12.88 -6.82 -6.25
C ALA A 172 -13.69 -5.53 -6.33
N ALA A 173 -13.65 -4.86 -7.48
CA ALA A 173 -14.34 -3.60 -7.69
C ALA A 173 -14.82 -3.46 -9.14
N ASN A 174 -15.74 -2.54 -9.38
CA ASN A 174 -16.14 -2.13 -10.72
C ASN A 174 -15.75 -0.66 -10.92
N LEU A 175 -14.84 -0.41 -11.85
CA LEU A 175 -14.51 0.93 -12.35
C LEU A 175 -15.55 1.35 -13.40
N PRO A 176 -16.00 2.61 -13.42
CA PRO A 176 -17.02 3.05 -14.35
C PRO A 176 -16.48 3.10 -15.79
N ALA A 177 -17.16 2.44 -16.74
CA ALA A 177 -16.85 2.62 -18.16
C ALA A 177 -17.15 4.04 -18.68
N ASN A 178 -18.13 4.72 -18.04
CA ASN A 178 -18.65 6.02 -18.45
C ASN A 178 -18.79 6.95 -17.22
N PRO A 179 -17.67 7.42 -16.63
CA PRO A 179 -17.75 8.34 -15.49
C PRO A 179 -18.40 9.68 -15.90
N PRO A 180 -19.02 10.41 -14.96
CA PRO A 180 -19.55 11.77 -15.20
C PRO A 180 -18.47 12.75 -15.67
N GLU A 181 -18.87 13.76 -16.45
CA GLU A 181 -17.97 14.83 -16.90
C GLU A 181 -17.22 15.47 -15.71
N GLY A 182 -15.89 15.59 -15.82
CA GLY A 182 -15.02 16.18 -14.80
C GLY A 182 -14.61 15.24 -13.66
N ARG A 183 -15.11 14.00 -13.58
CA ARG A 183 -14.72 13.04 -12.54
C ARG A 183 -13.91 11.87 -13.11
N ASN A 184 -12.59 12.01 -13.13
CA ASN A 184 -11.68 11.01 -13.72
C ASN A 184 -10.87 10.21 -12.69
N SER A 185 -11.01 10.50 -11.39
CA SER A 185 -10.28 9.82 -10.32
C SER A 185 -11.20 9.24 -9.23
N PHE A 186 -10.80 8.08 -8.70
CA PHE A 186 -11.50 7.34 -7.65
C PHE A 186 -10.48 6.75 -6.69
N SER A 187 -10.83 6.60 -5.41
CA SER A 187 -9.93 6.01 -4.43
C SER A 187 -10.62 5.02 -3.51
N SER A 188 -9.84 4.08 -2.98
CA SER A 188 -10.24 3.15 -1.92
C SER A 188 -9.07 2.93 -0.98
N SER A 189 -9.33 2.73 0.30
CA SER A 189 -8.29 2.46 1.30
C SER A 189 -8.55 1.16 2.05
N VAL A 190 -7.46 0.50 2.44
CA VAL A 190 -7.47 -0.74 3.24
C VAL A 190 -6.49 -0.60 4.40
N GLY A 191 -6.91 -1.05 5.58
CA GLY A 191 -6.05 -1.15 6.75
C GLY A 191 -5.17 -2.39 6.64
N ILE A 192 -3.84 -2.22 6.65
CA ILE A 192 -2.86 -3.30 6.65
C ILE A 192 -2.14 -3.34 8.00
N TYR A 193 -1.54 -4.48 8.34
CA TYR A 193 -0.75 -4.64 9.56
C TYR A 193 0.73 -4.79 9.22
N ASP A 194 1.59 -4.10 9.98
CA ASP A 194 3.05 -4.26 9.90
C ASP A 194 3.55 -5.46 10.73
N ALA A 195 4.86 -5.74 10.66
CA ALA A 195 5.49 -6.84 11.39
C ALA A 195 5.39 -6.73 12.92
N LEU A 196 5.11 -5.55 13.45
CA LEU A 196 4.88 -5.31 14.88
C LEU A 196 3.39 -5.32 15.23
N GLY A 197 2.51 -5.49 14.24
CA GLY A 197 1.06 -5.50 14.42
C GLY A 197 0.41 -4.12 14.48
N GLN A 198 1.13 -3.04 14.15
CA GLN A 198 0.51 -1.71 14.05
C GLN A 198 -0.29 -1.62 12.75
N GLN A 199 -1.48 -1.03 12.84
CA GLN A 199 -2.31 -0.78 11.68
C GLN A 199 -1.76 0.41 10.87
N ARG A 200 -1.57 0.20 9.57
CA ARG A 200 -1.21 1.19 8.55
C ARG A 200 -2.32 1.27 7.52
N THR A 201 -2.32 2.32 6.71
CA THR A 201 -3.29 2.47 5.63
C THR A 201 -2.57 2.32 4.30
N LEU A 202 -3.16 1.54 3.39
CA LEU A 202 -2.80 1.51 1.97
C LEU A 202 -3.95 2.10 1.18
N GLN A 203 -3.67 3.09 0.34
CA GLN A 203 -4.64 3.77 -0.50
C GLN A 203 -4.38 3.41 -1.95
N LEU A 204 -5.45 3.04 -2.65
CA LEU A 204 -5.45 2.70 -4.07
C LEU A 204 -6.18 3.82 -4.79
N GLU A 205 -5.47 4.55 -5.65
CA GLU A 205 -6.01 5.64 -6.43
C GLU A 205 -6.06 5.24 -7.90
N TRP A 206 -7.25 5.40 -8.48
CA TRP A 206 -7.54 5.04 -9.86
C TRP A 206 -7.80 6.30 -10.66
N THR A 207 -7.03 6.53 -11.71
CA THR A 207 -7.22 7.67 -12.63
C THR A 207 -7.41 7.16 -14.05
N ARG A 208 -8.42 7.67 -14.75
CA ARG A 208 -8.73 7.22 -16.11
C ARG A 208 -7.70 7.76 -17.11
N ALA A 209 -7.01 6.86 -17.82
CA ALA A 209 -5.96 7.18 -18.79
C ALA A 209 -6.43 7.17 -20.26
N GLY A 210 -7.63 6.64 -20.53
CA GLY A 210 -8.19 6.52 -21.87
C GLY A 210 -9.35 5.54 -21.95
N ASN A 211 -9.70 5.13 -23.16
CA ASN A 211 -10.70 4.07 -23.36
C ASN A 211 -10.12 2.71 -22.94
N ASN A 212 -10.73 2.10 -21.92
CA ASN A 212 -10.31 0.85 -21.28
C ASN A 212 -8.94 0.87 -20.58
N ASN A 213 -8.33 2.05 -20.39
CA ASN A 213 -7.04 2.20 -19.72
C ASN A 213 -7.19 3.02 -18.44
N TRP A 214 -6.63 2.51 -17.35
CA TRP A 214 -6.61 3.14 -16.04
C TRP A 214 -5.21 3.15 -15.46
N ARG A 215 -4.90 4.18 -14.70
CA ARG A 215 -3.74 4.24 -13.81
C ARG A 215 -4.16 3.78 -12.44
N LEU A 216 -3.34 2.95 -11.83
CA LEU A 216 -3.40 2.59 -10.43
C LEU A 216 -2.15 3.19 -9.76
N ASP A 217 -2.39 4.08 -8.80
CA ASP A 217 -1.40 4.52 -7.83
C ASP A 217 -1.65 3.82 -6.49
N VAL A 218 -0.58 3.29 -5.89
CA VAL A 218 -0.61 2.60 -4.61
C VAL A 218 0.12 3.48 -3.60
N VAL A 219 -0.63 4.27 -2.85
CA VAL A 219 -0.11 5.20 -1.86
C VAL A 219 -0.02 4.50 -0.50
N ALA A 220 1.16 4.53 0.12
CA ALA A 220 1.41 3.92 1.41
C ALA A 220 1.91 4.96 2.43
N PRO A 221 1.02 5.79 3.02
CA PRO A 221 1.42 6.86 3.94
C PRO A 221 2.27 6.33 5.11
N GLY A 222 3.42 6.96 5.33
CA GLY A 222 4.37 6.58 6.39
C GLY A 222 5.33 5.45 6.04
N SER A 223 5.24 4.86 4.84
CA SER A 223 6.29 3.98 4.32
C SER A 223 7.47 4.82 3.83
N THR A 224 8.70 4.38 4.11
CA THR A 224 9.94 4.98 3.55
C THR A 224 10.20 4.54 2.10
N LEU A 225 9.50 3.50 1.65
CA LEU A 225 9.51 3.03 0.26
C LEU A 225 8.19 3.41 -0.41
N ASP A 226 8.29 3.99 -1.59
CA ASP A 226 7.16 4.37 -2.44
C ASP A 226 6.86 3.25 -3.45
N PRO A 227 5.64 2.70 -3.49
CA PRO A 227 5.26 1.67 -4.45
C PRO A 227 5.40 2.08 -5.91
N VAL A 228 4.94 3.25 -6.34
CA VAL A 228 5.03 3.66 -7.75
C VAL A 228 6.22 4.55 -8.04
N GLY A 229 6.80 5.14 -6.98
CA GLY A 229 7.93 6.07 -7.05
C GLY A 229 7.46 7.51 -7.29
N GLY A 230 8.34 8.48 -7.00
CA GLY A 230 8.03 9.91 -7.17
C GLY A 230 8.03 10.77 -5.90
N ALA A 231 8.50 10.22 -4.77
CA ALA A 231 8.71 10.97 -3.52
C ALA A 231 9.32 12.37 -3.77
N GLY A 232 8.48 13.40 -3.73
CA GLY A 232 8.88 14.82 -3.83
C GLY A 232 8.09 15.68 -4.84
N THR A 233 7.33 15.10 -5.78
CA THR A 233 6.45 15.89 -6.67
C THR A 233 5.25 15.05 -7.08
N ILE A 234 4.18 15.12 -6.30
CA ILE A 234 2.84 14.95 -6.86
C ILE A 234 2.58 16.27 -7.61
N PRO A 235 2.45 16.30 -8.95
CA PRO A 235 1.84 17.43 -9.60
C PRO A 235 0.35 17.36 -9.22
N GLY A 236 0.01 18.00 -8.10
CA GLY A 236 -1.26 18.69 -8.03
C GLY A 236 -1.27 19.65 -9.21
N PHE A 237 -2.36 19.60 -9.97
CA PHE A 237 -2.70 20.57 -11.00
C PHE A 237 -2.52 21.97 -10.44
N ASP A 238 -1.34 22.57 -10.67
CA ASP A 238 -1.12 23.97 -10.42
C ASP A 238 -0.71 24.63 -11.73
N ASP A 239 -1.68 25.42 -12.17
CA ASP A 239 -1.71 26.39 -13.25
C ASP A 239 -0.30 26.88 -13.64
N GLN A 240 0.26 26.32 -14.71
CA GLN A 240 1.50 26.82 -15.30
C GLN A 240 1.16 28.10 -16.09
N ALA A 241 1.03 29.21 -15.36
CA ALA A 241 0.89 30.54 -15.94
C ALA A 241 2.13 30.86 -16.81
N MET A 242 1.99 30.70 -18.13
CA MET A 242 2.99 31.11 -19.11
C MET A 242 2.96 32.65 -19.27
N SER A 243 3.86 33.37 -18.61
CA SER A 243 4.22 34.73 -19.05
C SER A 243 5.30 34.62 -20.13
N ALA A 244 4.94 34.90 -21.38
CA ALA A 244 5.90 35.00 -22.47
C ALA A 244 6.39 36.44 -22.62
N PHE A 245 7.66 36.60 -22.98
CA PHE A 245 8.11 37.79 -23.71
C PHE A 245 9.36 37.45 -24.52
N ASN A 246 9.21 37.34 -25.83
CA ASN A 246 10.29 37.61 -26.76
C ASN A 246 9.78 38.62 -27.80
N VAL A 247 9.89 39.91 -27.48
CA VAL A 247 9.58 40.98 -28.44
C VAL A 247 10.78 41.13 -29.37
N GLN A 248 10.68 40.60 -30.58
CA GLN A 248 11.52 41.08 -31.68
C GLN A 248 10.94 42.40 -32.19
N GLY A 249 11.67 43.48 -31.89
CA GLY A 249 11.71 44.72 -32.66
C GLY A 249 10.46 45.59 -32.63
N THR A 250 10.39 46.53 -31.69
CA THR A 250 9.53 47.70 -31.83
C THR A 250 10.24 48.71 -32.73
N VAL A 251 9.76 48.92 -33.96
CA VAL A 251 10.02 50.16 -34.69
C VAL A 251 8.70 50.88 -34.85
N GLN A 252 8.53 52.00 -34.14
CA GLN A 252 7.41 52.91 -34.36
C GLN A 252 7.43 53.35 -35.83
N PRO A 253 6.29 53.40 -36.53
CA PRO A 253 6.28 53.97 -37.86
C PRO A 253 6.70 55.44 -37.75
N GLN A 254 7.78 55.83 -38.42
CA GLN A 254 8.30 57.20 -38.45
C GLN A 254 7.92 57.86 -39.77
N GLN A 255 7.57 59.14 -39.72
CA GLN A 255 7.31 59.94 -40.91
C GLN A 255 8.67 60.33 -41.53
N GLN A 256 8.83 60.13 -42.85
CA GLN A 256 10.03 60.61 -43.54
C GLN A 256 10.07 62.14 -43.50
N GLN A 257 11.22 62.68 -43.08
CA GLN A 257 11.50 64.11 -43.09
C GLN A 257 12.84 64.39 -43.76
N ASP A 258 12.86 65.31 -44.72
CA ASP A 258 14.07 65.77 -45.41
C ASP A 258 14.13 67.30 -45.40
N ASP A 259 15.31 67.86 -45.08
CA ASP A 259 15.57 69.29 -45.14
C ASP A 259 16.25 69.64 -46.47
N ILE A 260 15.74 70.65 -47.16
CA ILE A 260 16.31 71.18 -48.41
C ILE A 260 16.80 72.61 -48.14
N GLN A 261 18.11 72.80 -48.26
CA GLN A 261 18.77 74.07 -48.05
C GLN A 261 19.01 74.79 -49.40
N ILE A 262 18.61 76.06 -49.45
CA ILE A 262 18.90 76.99 -50.55
C ILE A 262 20.25 77.66 -50.28
N PRO A 263 21.14 77.83 -51.27
CA PRO A 263 22.45 78.45 -51.09
C PRO A 263 22.35 79.91 -50.65
N ALA A 264 23.40 80.38 -49.97
CA ALA A 264 23.49 81.76 -49.47
C ALA A 264 23.51 82.82 -50.59
N THR A 265 23.89 82.42 -51.81
CA THR A 265 23.91 83.29 -52.99
C THR A 265 22.91 82.79 -54.02
N VAL A 266 21.94 83.63 -54.38
CA VAL A 266 20.96 83.38 -55.44
C VAL A 266 21.22 84.36 -56.59
N THR A 267 21.45 83.86 -57.79
CA THR A 267 21.61 84.69 -58.99
C THR A 267 20.38 84.61 -59.90
N ALA A 268 20.04 85.73 -60.56
CA ALA A 268 18.94 85.76 -61.52
C ALA A 268 19.18 84.75 -62.66
N GLY A 269 18.14 83.99 -63.01
CA GLY A 269 18.21 82.91 -64.00
C GLY A 269 18.64 81.55 -63.45
N GLN A 270 19.03 81.46 -62.17
CA GLN A 270 19.39 80.19 -61.54
C GLN A 270 18.14 79.32 -61.33
N LEU A 271 18.22 78.06 -61.76
CA LEU A 271 17.13 77.10 -61.66
C LEU A 271 17.28 76.24 -60.40
N PHE A 272 16.24 76.21 -59.57
CA PHE A 272 16.12 75.36 -58.40
C PHE A 272 15.06 74.29 -58.67
N GLN A 273 15.42 73.01 -58.61
CA GLN A 273 14.50 71.90 -58.85
C GLN A 273 14.51 70.90 -57.71
N VAL A 274 13.32 70.48 -57.29
CA VAL A 274 13.08 69.40 -56.34
C VAL A 274 12.19 68.37 -57.03
N THR A 275 12.68 67.14 -57.17
CA THR A 275 11.94 66.03 -57.74
C THR A 275 11.46 65.13 -56.60
N ILE A 276 10.13 64.98 -56.47
CA ILE A 276 9.49 64.20 -55.41
C ILE A 276 8.61 63.13 -56.06
N ASN A 277 8.86 61.86 -55.77
CA ASN A 277 8.15 60.73 -56.40
C ASN A 277 8.15 60.79 -57.94
N GLY A 278 9.26 61.27 -58.53
CA GLY A 278 9.42 61.44 -59.98
C GLY A 278 8.78 62.71 -60.57
N ILE A 279 8.06 63.51 -59.77
CA ILE A 279 7.44 64.77 -60.21
C ILE A 279 8.39 65.93 -59.90
N VAL A 280 8.70 66.75 -60.91
CA VAL A 280 9.64 67.87 -60.79
C VAL A 280 8.90 69.15 -60.42
N VAL A 281 9.24 69.72 -59.26
CA VAL A 281 8.86 71.07 -58.86
C VAL A 281 10.06 72.00 -59.05
N SER A 282 9.93 73.02 -59.89
CA SER A 282 11.02 73.95 -60.19
C SER A 282 10.66 75.40 -59.93
N TYR A 283 11.68 76.24 -59.71
CA TYR A 283 11.57 77.70 -59.68
C TYR A 283 12.84 78.32 -60.26
N THR A 284 12.69 79.30 -61.15
CA THR A 284 13.82 80.07 -61.71
C THR A 284 13.88 81.42 -61.01
N ALA A 285 15.01 81.73 -60.38
CA ALA A 285 15.17 82.98 -59.64
C ALA A 285 15.15 84.22 -60.55
N THR A 286 14.54 85.30 -60.07
CA THR A 286 14.50 86.62 -60.68
C THR A 286 15.47 87.58 -59.99
N ALA A 287 15.73 88.75 -60.58
CA ALA A 287 16.72 89.70 -60.05
C ALA A 287 16.41 90.25 -58.65
N THR A 288 15.19 90.09 -58.16
CA THR A 288 14.74 90.54 -56.83
C THR A 288 14.66 89.42 -55.79
N ASP A 289 14.93 88.17 -56.18
CA ASP A 289 14.76 87.04 -55.29
C ASP A 289 15.89 86.91 -54.29
N THR A 290 15.52 86.75 -53.02
CA THR A 290 16.43 86.34 -51.95
C THR A 290 16.31 84.83 -51.72
N THR A 291 17.25 84.24 -50.98
CA THR A 291 17.20 82.84 -50.52
C THR A 291 15.84 82.50 -49.87
N THR A 292 15.30 83.42 -49.06
CA THR A 292 13.99 83.30 -48.42
C THR A 292 12.83 83.36 -49.41
N THR A 293 12.93 84.18 -50.46
CA THR A 293 11.92 84.26 -51.53
C THR A 293 11.87 82.95 -52.32
N VAL A 294 13.03 82.42 -52.74
CA VAL A 294 13.13 81.15 -53.47
C VAL A 294 12.57 79.99 -52.63
N ARG A 295 12.96 79.90 -51.36
CA ARG A 295 12.42 78.91 -50.41
C ARG A 295 10.89 78.96 -50.33
N ASN A 296 10.32 80.15 -50.16
CA ASN A 296 8.86 80.32 -50.06
C ASN A 296 8.13 79.94 -51.36
N GLN A 297 8.71 80.27 -52.52
CA GLN A 297 8.15 79.88 -53.82
C GLN A 297 8.14 78.36 -54.00
N LEU A 298 9.21 77.67 -53.60
CA LEU A 298 9.27 76.21 -53.62
C LEU A 298 8.27 75.59 -52.64
N ILE A 299 8.18 76.08 -51.39
CA ILE A 299 7.18 75.61 -50.42
C ILE A 299 5.76 75.75 -50.98
N SER A 300 5.43 76.92 -51.55
CA SER A 300 4.09 77.17 -52.10
C SER A 300 3.75 76.21 -53.23
N ARG A 301 4.69 75.94 -54.15
CA ARG A 301 4.48 75.01 -55.27
C ARG A 301 4.34 73.57 -54.78
N ILE A 302 5.19 73.14 -53.84
CA ILE A 302 5.12 71.80 -53.26
C ILE A 302 3.80 71.58 -52.51
N ASN A 303 3.36 72.57 -51.71
CA ASN A 303 2.11 72.45 -50.95
C ASN A 303 0.85 72.53 -51.83
N THR A 304 0.92 73.19 -53.00
CA THR A 304 -0.21 73.22 -53.94
C THR A 304 -0.54 71.82 -54.45
N ASP A 305 0.49 71.00 -54.68
CA ASP A 305 0.38 69.64 -55.21
C ASP A 305 0.63 68.56 -54.13
N ALA A 306 0.49 68.90 -52.84
CA ALA A 306 0.87 68.06 -51.72
C ALA A 306 0.24 66.65 -51.74
N ALA A 307 -1.04 66.56 -52.12
CA ALA A 307 -1.76 65.29 -52.20
C ALA A 307 -1.20 64.36 -53.29
N THR A 308 -0.76 64.93 -54.42
CA THR A 308 -0.16 64.18 -55.53
C THR A 308 1.32 63.86 -55.29
N LEU A 309 2.06 64.75 -54.62
CA LEU A 309 3.46 64.54 -54.29
C LEU A 309 3.65 63.61 -53.09
N GLY A 310 2.62 63.48 -52.23
CA GLY A 310 2.67 62.68 -51.00
C GLY A 310 3.49 63.34 -49.88
N VAL A 311 3.72 64.65 -49.95
CA VAL A 311 4.50 65.42 -48.98
C VAL A 311 3.90 66.80 -48.71
N ASN A 312 4.16 67.34 -47.52
CA ASN A 312 3.94 68.74 -47.16
C ASN A 312 5.28 69.42 -46.89
N ALA A 313 5.45 70.66 -47.34
CA ALA A 313 6.62 71.49 -47.12
C ALA A 313 6.37 72.59 -46.06
N THR A 314 7.32 72.81 -45.15
CA THR A 314 7.29 73.91 -44.16
C THR A 314 8.61 74.66 -44.14
N ALA A 315 8.61 75.93 -43.71
CA ALA A 315 9.85 76.70 -43.54
C ALA A 315 10.47 76.39 -42.17
N GLN A 316 11.76 76.03 -42.14
CA GLN A 316 12.47 75.72 -40.90
C GLN A 316 13.42 76.86 -40.47
N SER A 317 14.10 77.48 -41.42
CA SER A 317 14.98 78.64 -41.25
C SER A 317 14.91 79.53 -42.49
N ALA A 318 15.59 80.68 -42.50
CA ALA A 318 15.60 81.63 -43.62
C ALA A 318 16.03 81.01 -44.98
N ASP A 319 16.82 79.95 -44.93
CA ASP A 319 17.44 79.26 -46.06
C ASP A 319 17.00 77.80 -46.23
N THR A 320 16.30 77.20 -45.27
CA THR A 320 15.92 75.77 -45.30
C THR A 320 14.42 75.57 -45.27
N LEU A 321 13.92 74.71 -46.15
CA LEU A 321 12.56 74.16 -46.10
C LEU A 321 12.62 72.68 -45.70
N ARG A 322 11.61 72.21 -44.96
CA ARG A 322 11.45 70.81 -44.55
C ARG A 322 10.31 70.17 -45.30
N LEU A 323 10.54 68.98 -45.85
CA LEU A 323 9.51 68.10 -46.40
C LEU A 323 9.09 67.07 -45.35
N ASN A 324 7.79 66.84 -45.22
CA ASN A 324 7.20 65.82 -44.35
C ASN A 324 6.26 64.94 -45.18
N ALA A 325 6.41 63.62 -45.16
CA ALA A 325 5.48 62.71 -45.85
C ALA A 325 4.02 62.90 -45.37
N THR A 326 3.02 62.90 -46.24
CA THR A 326 1.62 63.12 -45.83
C THR A 326 1.04 61.98 -44.99
N SER A 327 1.58 60.77 -45.13
CA SER A 327 1.17 59.58 -44.39
C SER A 327 2.39 58.92 -43.73
N ILE A 328 2.26 58.52 -42.47
CA ILE A 328 3.33 57.85 -41.72
C ILE A 328 3.51 56.43 -42.30
N GLY A 329 4.75 56.00 -42.55
CA GLY A 329 5.05 54.65 -43.05
C GLY A 329 5.11 54.53 -44.59
N THR A 330 4.71 55.56 -45.35
CA THR A 330 4.83 55.60 -46.82
C THR A 330 6.00 56.50 -47.24
N PRO A 331 7.08 55.95 -47.84
CA PRO A 331 8.25 56.76 -48.20
C PRO A 331 7.98 57.57 -49.46
N TYR A 332 8.70 58.69 -49.62
CA TYR A 332 8.81 59.40 -50.90
C TYR A 332 10.25 59.39 -51.41
N THR A 333 10.43 59.41 -52.72
CA THR A 333 11.76 59.59 -53.33
C THR A 333 12.05 61.08 -53.49
N LEU A 334 13.29 61.49 -53.20
CA LEU A 334 13.72 62.88 -53.28
C LEU A 334 15.01 63.00 -54.11
N ALA A 335 15.02 63.92 -55.07
CA ALA A 335 16.24 64.39 -55.74
C ALA A 335 16.19 65.91 -55.89
N VAL A 336 17.36 66.56 -55.83
CA VAL A 336 17.46 68.02 -55.96
C VAL A 336 18.49 68.41 -57.01
N SER A 337 18.31 69.58 -57.65
CA SER A 337 19.28 70.16 -58.58
C SER A 337 20.61 70.49 -57.90
N ALA A 338 21.70 70.63 -58.66
CA ALA A 338 23.04 70.97 -58.14
C ALA A 338 23.11 72.27 -57.30
N ASN A 339 22.11 73.14 -57.41
CA ASN A 339 21.99 74.39 -56.66
C ASN A 339 21.30 74.22 -55.30
N LEU A 340 21.03 73.00 -54.85
CA LEU A 340 20.33 72.69 -53.60
C LEU A 340 21.08 71.58 -52.87
N THR A 341 21.00 71.61 -51.54
CA THR A 341 21.51 70.53 -50.68
C THR A 341 20.33 69.89 -49.96
N ALA A 342 20.15 68.58 -50.11
CA ALA A 342 19.13 67.82 -49.39
C ALA A 342 19.80 66.99 -48.28
N THR A 343 19.25 67.04 -47.07
CA THR A 343 19.72 66.29 -45.91
C THR A 343 18.55 65.50 -45.31
N SER A 344 18.71 64.18 -45.20
CA SER A 344 17.72 63.34 -44.52
C SER A 344 17.72 63.60 -43.01
N VAL A 345 16.60 64.04 -42.48
CA VAL A 345 16.38 64.29 -41.05
C VAL A 345 15.85 63.03 -40.36
N GLN A 346 14.96 62.30 -41.04
CA GLN A 346 14.30 61.12 -40.48
C GLN A 346 13.90 60.15 -41.61
N THR A 347 14.26 58.87 -41.49
CA THR A 347 13.96 57.83 -42.48
C THR A 347 12.60 57.16 -42.25
N ASN A 348 11.95 56.71 -43.32
CA ASN A 348 10.67 56.01 -43.24
C ASN A 348 10.81 54.58 -42.70
N THR A 349 9.98 54.20 -41.74
CA THR A 349 9.90 52.83 -41.20
C THR A 349 8.47 52.31 -41.30
N PRO A 350 8.20 51.22 -42.06
CA PRO A 350 6.87 50.58 -42.10
C PRO A 350 6.46 49.98 -40.74
N ALA A 351 5.15 49.85 -40.50
CA ALA A 351 4.63 49.22 -39.27
C ALA A 351 4.95 47.71 -39.26
N GLN A 352 5.58 47.22 -38.19
CA GLN A 352 5.74 45.78 -37.91
C GLN A 352 4.72 45.34 -36.85
N TYR A 353 4.05 44.22 -37.09
CA TYR A 353 3.10 43.62 -36.15
C TYR A 353 3.85 42.75 -35.15
N GLN A 354 3.47 42.84 -33.87
CA GLN A 354 4.07 41.99 -32.84
C GLN A 354 3.67 40.53 -33.08
N THR A 355 4.68 39.66 -33.11
CA THR A 355 4.52 38.21 -33.15
C THR A 355 5.17 37.61 -31.92
N ASP A 356 4.51 36.63 -31.30
CA ASP A 356 5.07 35.81 -30.24
C ASP A 356 4.90 34.33 -30.58
N SER A 357 5.84 33.48 -30.18
CA SER A 357 5.80 32.05 -30.48
C SER A 357 6.03 31.20 -29.24
N PHE A 358 5.17 30.21 -29.05
CA PHE A 358 5.14 29.29 -27.93
C PHE A 358 5.44 27.89 -28.45
N THR A 359 6.52 27.28 -27.99
CA THR A 359 6.86 25.89 -28.34
C THR A 359 6.34 24.97 -27.25
N PHE A 360 5.40 24.11 -27.60
CA PHE A 360 4.92 23.04 -26.76
C PHE A 360 5.82 21.82 -26.94
N THR A 361 6.28 21.23 -25.85
CA THR A 361 7.12 20.02 -25.86
C THR A 361 6.58 19.03 -24.84
N GLY A 362 6.99 17.77 -24.93
CA GLY A 362 6.46 16.69 -24.09
C GLY A 362 5.39 15.84 -24.78
N THR A 363 4.64 15.10 -23.98
CA THR A 363 3.58 14.19 -24.46
C THR A 363 2.21 14.86 -24.37
N VAL A 364 1.22 14.28 -25.05
CA VAL A 364 -0.11 14.86 -25.30
C VAL A 364 -1.00 14.95 -24.05
N GLY A 365 -0.47 14.77 -22.84
CA GLY A 365 -1.25 14.68 -21.61
C GLY A 365 -2.26 13.52 -21.62
N GLU A 366 -3.04 13.43 -20.56
CA GLU A 366 -4.13 12.46 -20.38
C GLU A 366 -5.51 13.04 -20.65
N VAL A 367 -6.55 12.21 -20.69
CA VAL A 367 -7.93 12.69 -20.70
C VAL A 367 -8.19 13.60 -19.49
N GLY A 368 -8.49 14.88 -19.74
CA GLY A 368 -8.80 15.87 -18.72
C GLY A 368 -7.69 16.87 -18.39
N ASP A 369 -6.46 16.67 -18.90
CA ASP A 369 -5.39 17.66 -18.74
C ASP A 369 -5.75 18.96 -19.47
N GLN A 370 -5.42 20.09 -18.86
CA GLN A 370 -5.75 21.41 -19.38
C GLN A 370 -4.50 22.16 -19.84
N PHE A 371 -4.51 22.62 -21.08
CA PHE A 371 -3.50 23.48 -21.68
C PHE A 371 -4.12 24.87 -21.81
N THR A 372 -3.69 25.82 -20.98
CA THR A 372 -4.22 27.19 -20.96
C THR A 372 -3.20 28.17 -21.50
N ILE A 373 -3.64 29.08 -22.37
CA ILE A 373 -2.89 30.29 -22.73
C ILE A 373 -3.66 31.51 -22.24
N SER A 374 -2.99 32.43 -21.55
CA SER A 374 -3.57 33.69 -21.09
C SER A 374 -2.82 34.89 -21.66
N LEU A 375 -3.57 35.96 -21.93
CA LEU A 375 -3.07 37.26 -22.36
C LEU A 375 -3.48 38.30 -21.31
N ASP A 376 -2.47 38.87 -20.64
CA ASP A 376 -2.63 39.89 -19.60
C ASP A 376 -2.14 41.27 -20.06
N GLY A 377 -2.75 42.34 -19.52
CA GLY A 377 -2.19 43.69 -19.58
C GLY A 377 -2.38 44.48 -20.87
N ILE A 378 -3.41 44.22 -21.67
CA ILE A 378 -3.64 44.94 -22.94
C ILE A 378 -4.32 46.29 -22.68
N THR A 379 -3.54 47.38 -22.55
CA THR A 379 -4.10 48.74 -22.52
C THR A 379 -4.33 49.27 -23.94
N GLY A 380 -5.52 49.83 -24.21
CA GLY A 380 -5.85 50.40 -25.53
C GLY A 380 -7.21 50.00 -26.12
N GLY A 381 -8.17 49.59 -25.29
CA GLY A 381 -9.55 49.26 -25.73
C GLY A 381 -9.84 47.78 -25.94
N PHE A 382 -8.94 46.88 -25.50
CA PHE A 382 -9.24 45.46 -25.36
C PHE A 382 -9.64 45.15 -23.90
N PRO A 383 -10.60 44.23 -23.65
CA PRO A 383 -11.03 43.89 -22.30
C PRO A 383 -9.92 43.19 -21.49
N ALA A 384 -10.09 43.17 -20.16
CA ALA A 384 -9.18 42.55 -19.18
C ALA A 384 -8.80 41.10 -19.53
N THR A 385 -7.70 40.61 -18.92
CA THR A 385 -7.14 39.25 -18.96
C THR A 385 -8.00 38.23 -19.68
N LYS A 386 -7.49 37.69 -20.78
CA LYS A 386 -8.21 36.68 -21.57
C LYS A 386 -7.45 35.37 -21.63
N SER A 387 -8.12 34.27 -21.33
CA SER A 387 -7.55 32.92 -21.39
C SER A 387 -8.34 31.99 -22.31
N TRP A 388 -7.62 31.05 -22.92
CA TRP A 388 -8.18 29.94 -23.69
C TRP A 388 -7.58 28.64 -23.17
N THR A 389 -8.44 27.68 -22.83
CA THR A 389 -8.05 26.39 -22.26
C THR A 389 -8.50 25.26 -23.17
N TYR A 390 -7.55 24.44 -23.63
CA TYR A 390 -7.82 23.19 -24.31
C TYR A 390 -7.74 22.04 -23.32
N THR A 391 -8.80 21.24 -23.21
CA THR A 391 -8.82 20.02 -22.39
C THR A 391 -8.61 18.81 -23.28
N THR A 392 -7.61 17.99 -22.98
CA THR A 392 -7.30 16.76 -23.71
C THR A 392 -8.39 15.71 -23.54
N THR A 393 -8.68 15.01 -24.62
CA THR A 393 -9.77 14.03 -24.75
C THR A 393 -9.27 12.59 -24.80
N GLY A 394 -7.94 12.39 -24.85
CA GLY A 394 -7.27 11.10 -25.02
C GLY A 394 -7.29 10.57 -26.45
N THR A 395 -7.76 11.37 -27.40
CA THR A 395 -7.74 11.04 -28.83
C THR A 395 -6.61 11.72 -29.58
N GLU A 396 -5.89 12.62 -28.90
CA GLU A 396 -4.82 13.42 -29.46
C GLU A 396 -3.56 12.57 -29.70
N GLY A 397 -3.15 12.42 -30.96
CA GLY A 397 -2.00 11.58 -31.33
C GLY A 397 -0.63 12.26 -31.18
N SER A 398 -0.59 13.57 -30.97
CA SER A 398 0.65 14.35 -30.79
C SER A 398 0.37 15.73 -30.20
N MET A 399 1.40 16.39 -29.66
CA MET A 399 1.32 17.77 -29.17
C MET A 399 0.75 18.75 -30.21
N ASN A 400 1.01 18.51 -31.51
CA ASN A 400 0.41 19.29 -32.60
C ASN A 400 -1.13 19.28 -32.56
N SER A 401 -1.76 18.18 -32.11
CA SER A 401 -3.24 18.10 -32.00
C SER A 401 -3.78 19.07 -30.94
N ILE A 402 -3.10 19.15 -29.79
CA ILE A 402 -3.42 20.11 -28.72
C ILE A 402 -3.23 21.54 -29.22
N VAL A 403 -2.08 21.82 -29.84
CA VAL A 403 -1.74 23.17 -30.31
C VAL A 403 -2.72 23.64 -31.38
N ASN A 404 -3.16 22.76 -32.28
CA ASN A 404 -4.23 23.07 -33.24
C ASN A 404 -5.58 23.32 -32.55
N GLY A 405 -5.93 22.53 -31.54
CA GLY A 405 -7.15 22.76 -30.75
C GLY A 405 -7.14 24.11 -30.03
N LEU A 406 -6.01 24.47 -29.43
CA LEU A 406 -5.82 25.75 -28.75
C LEU A 406 -5.83 26.93 -29.74
N ALA A 407 -5.18 26.80 -30.90
CA ALA A 407 -5.24 27.81 -31.96
C ALA A 407 -6.66 28.01 -32.50
N ALA A 408 -7.43 26.93 -32.65
CA ALA A 408 -8.83 27.00 -33.07
C ALA A 408 -9.68 27.76 -32.04
N LEU A 409 -9.50 27.53 -30.74
CA LEU A 409 -10.17 28.28 -29.67
C LEU A 409 -9.87 29.78 -29.72
N ILE A 410 -8.59 30.14 -29.95
CA ILE A 410 -8.16 31.55 -30.05
C ILE A 410 -8.75 32.22 -31.31
N ASN A 411 -8.75 31.53 -32.43
CA ASN A 411 -9.23 32.08 -33.71
C ASN A 411 -10.76 32.13 -33.80
N ALA A 412 -11.47 31.22 -33.13
CA ALA A 412 -12.93 31.23 -33.05
C ALA A 412 -13.46 32.38 -32.17
N ASP A 413 -12.62 32.94 -31.30
CA ASP A 413 -12.98 34.07 -30.44
C ASP A 413 -12.91 35.41 -31.20
N PRO A 414 -14.05 36.06 -31.48
CA PRO A 414 -14.09 37.31 -32.24
C PRO A 414 -13.44 38.48 -31.50
N THR A 415 -13.28 38.37 -30.18
CA THR A 415 -12.68 39.41 -29.34
C THR A 415 -11.20 39.16 -29.04
N SER A 416 -10.62 38.08 -29.57
CA SER A 416 -9.19 37.82 -29.46
C SER A 416 -8.38 38.96 -30.13
N PRO A 417 -7.36 39.52 -29.46
CA PRO A 417 -6.49 40.57 -30.00
C PRO A 417 -5.45 40.05 -31.01
N ALA A 418 -5.32 38.72 -31.13
CA ALA A 418 -4.32 38.06 -31.97
C ALA A 418 -4.94 37.01 -32.90
N ILE A 419 -4.20 36.66 -33.95
CA ILE A 419 -4.45 35.50 -34.82
C ILE A 419 -3.43 34.43 -34.44
N ALA A 420 -3.92 33.21 -34.22
CA ALA A 420 -3.08 32.06 -33.91
C ALA A 420 -2.77 31.25 -35.17
N THR A 421 -1.51 30.91 -35.38
CA THR A 421 -1.04 30.00 -36.45
C THR A 421 -0.20 28.89 -35.84
N VAL A 422 -0.27 27.69 -36.40
CA VAL A 422 0.42 26.51 -35.87
C VAL A 422 1.43 25.99 -36.89
N ASN A 423 2.64 25.68 -36.42
CA ASN A 423 3.64 24.94 -37.18
C ASN A 423 4.25 23.85 -36.30
N GLY A 424 3.77 22.61 -36.46
CA GLY A 424 4.16 21.50 -35.58
C GLY A 424 3.71 21.73 -34.15
N SER A 425 4.64 21.72 -33.20
CA SER A 425 4.33 22.01 -31.79
C SER A 425 4.48 23.47 -31.40
N ILE A 426 4.66 24.37 -32.39
CA ILE A 426 4.81 25.80 -32.18
C ILE A 426 3.49 26.52 -32.48
N LEU A 427 2.97 27.24 -31.50
CA LEU A 427 1.88 28.19 -31.64
C LEU A 427 2.45 29.60 -31.81
N THR A 428 2.15 30.27 -32.91
CA THR A 428 2.53 31.67 -33.13
C THR A 428 1.30 32.56 -33.04
N LEU A 429 1.36 33.60 -32.20
CA LEU A 429 0.33 34.62 -32.07
C LEU A 429 0.79 35.89 -32.78
N THR A 430 -0.03 36.42 -33.69
CA THR A 430 0.22 37.68 -34.40
C THR A 430 -0.85 38.70 -34.05
N ALA A 431 -0.46 39.90 -33.59
CA ALA A 431 -1.42 40.94 -33.23
C ALA A 431 -2.28 41.39 -34.43
N LYS A 432 -3.59 41.57 -34.22
CA LYS A 432 -4.54 42.03 -35.26
C LYS A 432 -4.41 43.52 -35.62
N ARG A 433 -3.71 44.34 -34.81
CA ARG A 433 -3.57 45.79 -35.00
C ARG A 433 -2.14 46.25 -34.72
N ALA A 434 -1.69 47.27 -35.45
CA ALA A 434 -0.38 47.93 -35.28
C ALA A 434 -0.44 49.00 -34.16
N VAL A 435 -0.65 48.59 -32.91
CA VAL A 435 -0.67 49.50 -31.75
C VAL A 435 0.64 49.36 -30.96
N PRO A 436 1.35 50.46 -30.67
CA PRO A 436 2.45 50.50 -29.71
C PRO A 436 1.98 50.15 -28.30
N ILE A 437 2.60 49.16 -27.66
CA ILE A 437 2.40 48.90 -26.23
C ILE A 437 3.49 49.70 -25.47
N PRO A 438 3.14 50.61 -24.55
CA PRO A 438 4.15 51.37 -23.80
C PRO A 438 4.91 50.44 -22.84
N SER A 439 6.24 50.50 -22.95
CA SER A 439 7.29 50.18 -21.96
C SER A 439 6.92 49.24 -20.80
N TRP A 440 7.57 48.07 -20.75
CA TRP A 440 7.68 47.26 -19.54
C TRP A 440 8.89 47.72 -18.71
N ASN A 441 8.71 47.92 -17.41
CA ASN A 441 9.82 48.09 -16.47
C ASN A 441 10.60 46.78 -16.33
N VAL A 442 11.93 46.86 -16.49
CA VAL A 442 12.84 45.70 -16.56
C VAL A 442 13.35 45.34 -15.16
N VAL A 443 13.23 44.05 -14.80
CA VAL A 443 14.10 43.39 -13.83
C VAL A 443 15.17 42.63 -14.63
N ALA A 444 16.45 42.82 -14.30
CA ALA A 444 17.58 42.27 -15.05
C ALA A 444 17.53 40.73 -15.14
N GLY A 445 17.78 40.18 -16.33
CA GLY A 445 17.96 38.75 -16.53
C GLY A 445 19.14 38.22 -15.71
N ARG A 446 18.93 37.09 -15.02
CA ARG A 446 19.95 36.36 -14.28
C ARG A 446 20.10 34.98 -14.93
N SER A 447 21.34 34.54 -15.17
CA SER A 447 21.63 33.18 -15.64
C SER A 447 22.47 32.46 -14.59
N ASP A 448 21.99 31.31 -14.12
CA ASP A 448 22.75 30.42 -13.24
C ASP A 448 23.40 29.31 -14.07
N ILE A 449 24.70 29.11 -13.87
CA ILE A 449 25.51 28.12 -14.56
C ILE A 449 26.01 27.13 -13.51
N THR A 450 25.67 25.86 -13.70
CA THR A 450 26.12 24.76 -12.84
C THR A 450 27.29 24.03 -13.50
N VAL A 451 28.37 23.87 -12.74
CA VAL A 451 29.50 23.02 -13.10
C VAL A 451 29.14 21.56 -12.81
N GLY A 452 29.09 20.75 -13.86
CA GLY A 452 28.85 19.30 -13.75
C GLY A 452 30.05 18.55 -13.19
N ALA A 453 30.07 17.22 -13.39
CA ALA A 453 31.18 16.38 -12.92
C ALA A 453 32.53 16.85 -13.52
N VAL A 454 33.50 17.13 -12.64
CA VAL A 454 34.82 17.62 -13.03
C VAL A 454 35.74 16.45 -13.39
N VAL A 455 36.12 16.39 -14.67
CA VAL A 455 37.12 15.45 -15.19
C VAL A 455 38.41 16.24 -15.52
N PRO A 456 39.57 15.86 -14.95
CA PRO A 456 40.86 16.50 -15.28
C PRO A 456 41.15 16.44 -16.79
N GLY A 457 41.57 17.57 -17.36
CA GLY A 457 41.85 17.72 -18.78
C GLY A 457 40.68 18.23 -19.62
N ASN A 458 39.45 18.29 -19.07
CA ASN A 458 38.32 18.90 -19.77
C ASN A 458 38.36 20.44 -19.67
N THR A 459 38.00 21.11 -20.76
CA THR A 459 37.84 22.57 -20.80
C THR A 459 36.37 22.96 -20.60
N TYR A 460 36.13 23.84 -19.63
CA TYR A 460 34.84 24.42 -19.28
C TYR A 460 34.81 25.85 -19.81
N SER A 461 33.82 26.19 -20.62
CA SER A 461 33.78 27.46 -21.33
C SER A 461 32.44 28.18 -21.15
N VAL A 462 32.49 29.45 -20.79
CA VAL A 462 31.33 30.36 -20.72
C VAL A 462 31.52 31.45 -21.76
N THR A 463 30.59 31.58 -22.70
CA THR A 463 30.60 32.65 -23.70
C THR A 463 29.61 33.73 -23.29
N LEU A 464 30.06 35.00 -23.22
CA LEU A 464 29.24 36.17 -22.92
C LEU A 464 29.38 37.17 -24.06
N ASN A 465 28.27 37.52 -24.73
CA ASN A 465 28.24 38.47 -25.85
C ASN A 465 29.28 38.17 -26.95
N GLY A 466 29.47 36.88 -27.25
CA GLY A 466 30.42 36.40 -28.25
C GLY A 466 31.87 36.23 -27.77
N ASN A 467 32.21 36.64 -26.55
CA ASN A 467 33.53 36.43 -25.95
C ASN A 467 33.54 35.16 -25.08
N THR A 468 34.44 34.21 -25.37
CA THR A 468 34.53 32.94 -24.64
C THR A 468 35.58 32.97 -23.54
N TYR A 469 35.19 32.60 -22.32
CA TYR A 469 36.03 32.45 -21.14
C TYR A 469 36.17 30.97 -20.82
N SER A 470 37.39 30.44 -20.85
CA SER A 470 37.62 28.99 -20.75
C SER A 470 38.63 28.66 -19.64
N TYR A 471 38.34 27.60 -18.89
CA TYR A 471 39.25 27.01 -17.91
C TYR A 471 39.39 25.50 -18.14
N THR A 472 40.61 24.99 -18.17
CA THR A 472 40.88 23.55 -18.29
C THR A 472 41.18 22.97 -16.91
N ALA A 473 40.36 22.02 -16.45
CA ALA A 473 40.47 21.45 -15.11
C ALA A 473 41.76 20.64 -14.92
N LEU A 474 42.41 20.85 -13.79
CA LEU A 474 43.61 20.16 -13.34
C LEU A 474 43.26 18.93 -12.48
N ALA A 475 44.25 18.08 -12.23
CA ALA A 475 44.07 16.91 -11.38
C ALA A 475 43.85 17.33 -9.91
N GLY A 476 42.66 17.04 -9.37
CA GLY A 476 42.26 17.39 -8.01
C GLY A 476 41.23 18.51 -7.92
N ASP A 477 40.90 19.19 -9.02
CA ASP A 477 39.91 20.26 -9.04
C ASP A 477 38.50 19.73 -8.74
N THR A 478 37.79 20.46 -7.87
CA THR A 478 36.36 20.26 -7.60
C THR A 478 35.50 21.20 -8.46
N ALA A 479 34.18 20.98 -8.44
CA ALA A 479 33.24 21.87 -9.15
C ALA A 479 33.29 23.33 -8.64
N ASP A 480 33.65 23.53 -7.36
CA ASP A 480 33.84 24.86 -6.78
C ASP A 480 35.11 25.54 -7.31
N ASP A 481 36.20 24.79 -7.48
CA ASP A 481 37.46 25.32 -8.02
C ASP A 481 37.27 25.80 -9.47
N VAL A 482 36.61 24.99 -10.30
CA VAL A 482 36.28 25.36 -11.69
C VAL A 482 35.33 26.57 -11.75
N ARG A 483 34.33 26.63 -10.86
CA ARG A 483 33.41 27.79 -10.74
C ARG A 483 34.18 29.08 -10.43
N ASP A 484 35.06 29.04 -9.43
CA ASP A 484 35.75 30.24 -8.93
C ASP A 484 36.77 30.76 -9.95
N GLN A 485 37.43 29.87 -10.69
CA GLN A 485 38.29 30.25 -11.82
C GLN A 485 37.50 30.91 -12.94
N LEU A 486 36.33 30.37 -13.31
CA LEU A 486 35.46 30.98 -14.33
C LEU A 486 34.93 32.34 -13.90
N ILE A 487 34.49 32.51 -12.64
CA ILE A 487 34.08 33.81 -12.09
C ILE A 487 35.23 34.82 -12.18
N THR A 488 36.45 34.41 -11.82
CA THR A 488 37.63 35.26 -11.86
C THR A 488 37.95 35.72 -13.29
N LEU A 489 37.93 34.81 -14.26
CA LEU A 489 38.15 35.13 -15.68
C LEU A 489 37.10 36.09 -16.24
N ILE A 490 35.83 35.91 -15.87
CA ILE A 490 34.72 36.75 -16.33
C ILE A 490 34.77 38.16 -15.69
N ASN A 491 34.93 38.24 -14.37
CA ASN A 491 34.90 39.50 -13.63
C ASN A 491 36.13 40.39 -13.84
N THR A 492 37.25 39.81 -14.24
CA THR A 492 38.44 40.59 -14.63
C THR A 492 38.32 41.19 -16.03
N SER A 493 37.44 40.65 -16.87
CA SER A 493 37.30 41.01 -18.28
C SER A 493 36.08 41.90 -18.58
N ILE A 494 35.14 42.04 -17.65
CA ILE A 494 33.88 42.79 -17.82
C ILE A 494 33.67 43.70 -16.60
N SER A 495 33.34 44.98 -16.83
CA SER A 495 33.02 45.96 -15.77
C SER A 495 31.66 46.61 -16.00
N PRO A 496 30.76 46.69 -14.98
CA PRO A 496 30.91 46.14 -13.63
C PRO A 496 30.93 44.59 -13.63
N PRO A 497 31.57 43.95 -12.63
CA PRO A 497 31.74 42.49 -12.60
C PRO A 497 30.38 41.78 -12.56
N PRO A 498 30.03 40.99 -13.60
CA PRO A 498 28.69 40.44 -13.74
C PRO A 498 28.51 39.07 -13.07
N ALA A 499 29.59 38.39 -12.66
CA ALA A 499 29.54 37.03 -12.12
C ALA A 499 29.60 36.99 -10.59
N SER A 500 28.80 36.15 -9.94
CA SER A 500 28.81 35.93 -8.48
C SER A 500 28.52 34.48 -8.10
N ILE A 501 28.89 34.07 -6.90
CA ILE A 501 28.64 32.70 -6.40
C ILE A 501 27.21 32.61 -5.86
N VAL A 502 26.50 31.51 -6.17
CA VAL A 502 25.12 31.28 -5.68
C VAL A 502 24.97 29.97 -4.91
N GLY A 503 25.85 28.99 -5.16
CA GLY A 503 25.87 27.72 -4.43
C GLY A 503 27.06 26.84 -4.83
N PRO A 504 27.18 25.63 -4.24
CA PRO A 504 28.24 24.67 -4.55
C PRO A 504 28.27 24.34 -6.05
N GLY A 505 29.38 24.61 -6.73
CA GLY A 505 29.52 24.44 -8.18
C GLY A 505 28.64 25.35 -9.04
N VAL A 506 27.96 26.36 -8.48
CA VAL A 506 27.03 27.24 -9.22
C VAL A 506 27.49 28.70 -9.19
N LEU A 507 27.70 29.29 -10.38
CA LEU A 507 27.90 30.72 -10.55
C LEU A 507 26.72 31.38 -11.26
N ARG A 508 26.47 32.65 -10.96
CA ARG A 508 25.41 33.48 -11.56
C ARG A 508 26.00 34.63 -12.33
N ILE A 509 25.50 34.85 -13.54
CA ILE A 509 25.78 36.02 -14.37
C ILE A 509 24.57 36.97 -14.29
N ALA A 510 24.80 38.20 -13.84
CA ALA A 510 23.81 39.28 -13.75
C ALA A 510 24.46 40.58 -14.27
N PRO A 511 24.10 41.07 -15.48
CA PRO A 511 24.63 42.32 -15.97
C PRO A 511 24.09 43.51 -15.17
N GLY A 512 24.89 44.57 -15.05
CA GLY A 512 24.41 45.88 -14.65
C GLY A 512 23.34 46.39 -15.63
N LEU A 513 22.46 47.28 -15.14
CA LEU A 513 21.32 47.84 -15.87
C LEU A 513 21.71 48.26 -17.31
N GLY A 514 21.00 47.73 -18.31
CA GLY A 514 20.99 48.28 -19.68
C GLY A 514 21.67 47.46 -20.78
N ASN A 515 22.33 46.34 -20.50
CA ASN A 515 22.94 45.49 -21.54
C ASN A 515 22.41 44.04 -21.47
N PRO A 516 21.68 43.54 -22.48
CA PRO A 516 21.36 42.11 -22.55
C PRO A 516 22.64 41.30 -22.74
N LEU A 517 22.79 40.22 -21.97
CA LEU A 517 23.88 39.24 -22.12
C LEU A 517 23.35 38.01 -22.85
N ALA A 518 23.92 37.71 -24.02
CA ALA A 518 23.78 36.38 -24.62
C ALA A 518 24.81 35.47 -23.94
N VAL A 519 24.33 34.48 -23.19
CA VAL A 519 25.15 33.46 -22.51
C VAL A 519 25.05 32.16 -23.31
N SER A 520 26.17 31.48 -23.51
CA SER A 520 26.19 30.09 -23.99
C SER A 520 27.35 29.34 -23.36
N VAL A 521 27.12 28.12 -22.90
CA VAL A 521 28.12 27.32 -22.18
C VAL A 521 28.54 26.06 -22.96
N ALA A 522 29.77 25.59 -22.72
CA ALA A 522 30.28 24.34 -23.27
C ALA A 522 31.17 23.61 -22.24
N GLY A 523 31.34 22.29 -22.42
CA GLY A 523 32.22 21.45 -21.58
C GLY A 523 31.60 21.06 -20.23
N ASN A 524 30.58 20.21 -20.24
CA ASN A 524 29.86 19.72 -19.04
C ASN A 524 29.32 20.79 -18.07
N LEU A 525 29.22 22.04 -18.56
CA LEU A 525 28.45 23.12 -17.94
C LEU A 525 27.01 23.03 -18.42
N THR A 526 26.05 23.22 -17.51
CA THR A 526 24.64 23.33 -17.87
C THR A 526 24.17 24.76 -17.57
N GLU A 527 23.67 25.45 -18.58
CA GLU A 527 23.07 26.77 -18.41
C GLU A 527 21.58 26.61 -18.09
N ALA A 528 21.16 27.12 -16.93
CA ALA A 528 19.75 27.31 -16.66
C ALA A 528 19.32 28.67 -17.25
N THR A 529 19.13 28.72 -18.57
CA THR A 529 18.57 29.92 -19.22
C THR A 529 17.10 30.03 -18.82
N THR A 530 16.78 30.97 -17.92
CA THR A 530 15.39 31.29 -17.59
C THR A 530 14.80 32.08 -18.76
N GLY A 531 14.39 31.38 -19.83
CA GLY A 531 13.92 31.99 -21.07
C GLY A 531 13.30 31.05 -22.13
N THR A 532 13.38 29.73 -21.96
CA THR A 532 12.55 28.78 -22.74
C THR A 532 11.57 28.12 -21.79
N ARG A 533 10.30 28.54 -21.82
CA ARG A 533 9.26 28.05 -20.90
C ARG A 533 8.66 26.76 -21.46
N THR A 534 9.19 25.63 -21.00
CA THR A 534 8.70 24.29 -21.28
C THR A 534 7.54 23.96 -20.34
N ALA A 535 6.31 23.86 -20.85
CA ALA A 535 5.22 23.23 -20.12
C ALA A 535 5.30 21.72 -20.37
N ASN A 536 5.99 20.99 -19.49
CA ASN A 536 6.03 19.54 -19.58
C ASN A 536 4.83 18.97 -18.81
N GLY A 537 3.86 18.40 -19.53
CA GLY A 537 2.87 17.50 -18.93
C GLY A 537 3.59 16.21 -18.50
N ASN A 538 4.11 16.17 -17.28
CA ASN A 538 4.72 14.97 -16.72
C ASN A 538 3.62 14.06 -16.19
N ILE A 539 3.45 12.92 -16.84
CA ILE A 539 2.64 11.80 -16.35
C ILE A 539 3.24 11.31 -15.02
N PRO A 540 2.49 11.31 -13.90
CA PRO A 540 2.98 10.75 -12.64
C PRO A 540 3.33 9.27 -12.80
N PRO A 541 4.33 8.75 -12.04
CA PRO A 541 4.61 7.33 -12.00
C PRO A 541 3.37 6.55 -11.59
N HIS A 542 3.07 5.44 -12.27
CA HIS A 542 1.86 4.67 -12.03
C HIS A 542 1.99 3.24 -12.55
N ILE A 543 1.08 2.38 -12.11
CA ILE A 543 0.84 1.07 -12.72
C ILE A 543 -0.30 1.24 -13.72
N GLN A 544 -0.10 0.80 -14.96
CA GLN A 544 -1.15 0.83 -15.97
C GLN A 544 -1.98 -0.46 -15.93
N VAL A 545 -3.30 -0.31 -15.91
CA VAL A 545 -4.29 -1.39 -15.92
C VAL A 545 -5.14 -1.26 -17.19
N THR A 546 -5.14 -2.29 -18.02
CA THR A 546 -5.85 -2.32 -19.30
C THR A 546 -7.01 -3.32 -19.21
N PHE A 547 -8.18 -2.90 -19.68
CA PHE A 547 -9.39 -3.71 -19.74
C PHE A 547 -9.70 -4.13 -21.19
N GLY A 548 -10.42 -5.25 -21.34
CA GLY A 548 -10.86 -5.72 -22.65
C GLY A 548 -11.88 -4.78 -23.27
N ALA A 549 -11.67 -4.48 -24.56
CA ALA A 549 -12.56 -3.61 -25.32
C ALA A 549 -13.94 -4.25 -25.57
N PRO A 550 -15.00 -3.45 -25.81
CA PRO A 550 -16.35 -3.96 -26.09
C PRO A 550 -16.45 -4.91 -27.30
N GLY A 551 -15.47 -4.90 -28.21
CA GLY A 551 -15.42 -5.77 -29.39
C GLY A 551 -14.91 -7.20 -29.13
N ASP A 552 -14.38 -7.49 -27.93
CA ASP A 552 -14.03 -8.85 -27.50
C ASP A 552 -15.12 -9.33 -26.51
N PRO A 553 -16.12 -10.11 -26.96
CA PRO A 553 -17.26 -10.50 -26.12
C PRO A 553 -16.86 -11.41 -24.96
N THR A 554 -15.65 -11.98 -24.97
CA THR A 554 -15.18 -12.88 -23.91
C THR A 554 -14.38 -12.17 -22.83
N ARG A 555 -13.82 -11.00 -23.12
CA ARG A 555 -12.93 -10.26 -22.23
C ARG A 555 -13.37 -8.82 -21.96
N ALA A 556 -14.44 -8.36 -22.58
CA ALA A 556 -14.99 -7.01 -22.40
C ALA A 556 -15.16 -6.68 -20.92
N GLY A 557 -14.56 -5.57 -20.47
CA GLY A 557 -14.65 -5.12 -19.08
C GLY A 557 -13.87 -5.94 -18.04
N THR A 558 -13.01 -6.88 -18.46
CA THR A 558 -12.09 -7.63 -17.58
C THR A 558 -10.65 -7.18 -17.79
N ILE A 559 -9.76 -7.37 -16.80
CA ILE A 559 -8.35 -7.00 -16.96
C ILE A 559 -7.70 -7.87 -18.04
N THR A 560 -7.06 -7.24 -19.03
CA THR A 560 -6.32 -7.93 -20.09
C THR A 560 -4.82 -7.74 -19.99
N ALA A 561 -4.37 -6.63 -19.39
CA ALA A 561 -2.95 -6.39 -19.14
C ALA A 561 -2.70 -5.49 -17.92
N LEU A 562 -1.56 -5.70 -17.27
CA LEU A 562 -0.96 -4.86 -16.24
C LEU A 562 0.44 -4.46 -16.68
N SER A 563 0.84 -3.20 -16.49
CA SER A 563 2.18 -2.73 -16.83
C SER A 563 2.77 -1.88 -15.71
N ALA A 564 3.97 -2.26 -15.27
CA ALA A 564 4.81 -1.47 -14.38
C ALA A 564 5.85 -0.63 -15.15
N ALA A 565 5.72 -0.48 -16.47
CA ALA A 565 6.70 0.28 -17.28
C ALA A 565 6.81 1.76 -16.86
N ASN A 566 5.74 2.31 -16.25
CA ASN A 566 5.67 3.69 -15.77
C ASN A 566 5.95 3.80 -14.25
N VAL A 567 6.42 2.74 -13.60
CA VAL A 567 6.88 2.78 -12.20
C VAL A 567 8.30 3.35 -12.19
N ALA A 568 8.50 4.54 -11.62
CA ALA A 568 9.75 5.29 -11.71
C ALA A 568 10.52 5.23 -10.39
N GLY A 569 11.37 4.21 -10.23
CA GLY A 569 12.14 4.00 -8.99
C GLY A 569 11.30 3.50 -7.80
N GLY A 570 10.01 3.21 -8.04
CA GLY A 570 9.13 2.58 -7.06
C GLY A 570 9.36 1.07 -6.91
N THR A 571 8.69 0.48 -5.93
CA THR A 571 8.83 -0.95 -5.59
C THR A 571 7.80 -1.87 -6.24
N ALA A 572 6.82 -1.30 -6.95
CA ALA A 572 5.72 -2.03 -7.58
C ALA A 572 6.21 -2.86 -8.76
N THR A 573 5.76 -4.12 -8.80
CA THR A 573 6.02 -5.06 -9.88
C THR A 573 4.74 -5.79 -10.26
N VAL A 574 4.64 -6.22 -11.51
CA VAL A 574 3.48 -6.92 -12.07
C VAL A 574 3.92 -8.29 -12.60
N PRO A 575 3.00 -9.26 -12.73
CA PRO A 575 3.34 -10.56 -13.31
C PRO A 575 3.85 -10.43 -14.74
N ALA A 576 4.90 -11.19 -15.05
CA ALA A 576 5.47 -11.26 -16.41
C ALA A 576 4.56 -12.03 -17.38
N ASN A 577 3.83 -13.04 -16.87
CA ASN A 577 2.86 -13.79 -17.66
C ASN A 577 1.45 -13.27 -17.41
N GLN A 578 0.70 -12.98 -18.47
CA GLN A 578 -0.61 -12.33 -18.41
C GLN A 578 -1.60 -13.03 -19.35
N LEU A 579 -1.62 -14.36 -19.32
CA LEU A 579 -2.56 -15.15 -20.10
C LEU A 579 -3.93 -15.18 -19.43
N THR A 580 -4.99 -15.43 -20.20
CA THR A 580 -6.34 -15.58 -19.65
C THR A 580 -6.37 -16.67 -18.58
N GLY A 581 -6.92 -16.36 -17.41
CA GLY A 581 -6.99 -17.24 -16.24
C GLY A 581 -5.84 -17.07 -15.25
N ASP A 582 -4.70 -16.50 -15.66
CA ASP A 582 -3.59 -16.19 -14.75
C ASP A 582 -4.01 -15.11 -13.73
N ARG A 583 -3.42 -15.16 -12.53
CA ARG A 583 -3.72 -14.19 -11.46
C ARG A 583 -3.17 -12.82 -11.85
N ALA A 584 -4.04 -11.81 -11.90
CA ALA A 584 -3.67 -10.41 -12.06
C ALA A 584 -3.34 -9.83 -10.68
N TYR A 585 -2.08 -9.46 -10.46
CA TYR A 585 -1.65 -8.89 -9.19
C TYR A 585 -0.59 -7.79 -9.34
N VAL A 586 -0.43 -6.98 -8.31
CA VAL A 586 0.66 -6.01 -8.15
C VAL A 586 1.40 -6.35 -6.86
N ASP A 587 2.69 -6.65 -6.95
CA ASP A 587 3.55 -6.83 -5.78
C ASP A 587 4.22 -5.51 -5.44
N VAL A 588 4.01 -5.01 -4.23
CA VAL A 588 4.65 -3.78 -3.70
C VAL A 588 5.53 -4.12 -2.50
N VAL A 589 6.58 -3.33 -2.28
CA VAL A 589 7.44 -3.45 -1.10
C VAL A 589 7.33 -2.18 -0.28
N LEU A 590 6.89 -2.32 0.97
CA LEU A 590 6.66 -1.25 1.94
C LEU A 590 7.70 -1.33 3.06
N ASN A 591 8.01 -0.22 3.71
CA ASN A 591 8.86 -0.24 4.89
C ASN A 591 8.44 0.85 5.88
N TYR A 592 7.87 0.43 7.01
CA TYR A 592 7.42 1.33 8.09
C TYR A 592 8.45 1.45 9.23
N GLY A 593 9.71 1.11 8.98
CA GLY A 593 10.81 1.15 9.96
C GLY A 593 11.14 -0.21 10.60
N SER A 594 10.34 -1.25 10.34
CA SER A 594 10.56 -2.63 10.84
C SER A 594 11.19 -3.57 9.79
N GLY A 595 11.70 -3.02 8.68
CA GLY A 595 12.22 -3.77 7.55
C GLY A 595 11.23 -3.85 6.38
N PRO A 596 11.69 -4.33 5.21
CA PRO A 596 10.85 -4.42 4.01
C PRO A 596 9.77 -5.50 4.14
N GLN A 597 8.51 -5.10 3.97
CA GLN A 597 7.33 -5.95 3.93
C GLN A 597 6.80 -6.02 2.48
N ARG A 598 6.70 -7.23 1.92
CA ARG A 598 6.14 -7.43 0.58
C ARG A 598 4.64 -7.65 0.70
N VAL A 599 3.86 -6.87 -0.04
CA VAL A 599 2.39 -6.96 -0.09
C VAL A 599 1.96 -7.22 -1.52
N ARG A 600 1.19 -8.28 -1.73
CA ARG A 600 0.59 -8.62 -3.03
C ARG A 600 -0.85 -8.15 -3.09
N LEU A 601 -1.15 -7.23 -4.00
CA LEU A 601 -2.51 -6.80 -4.30
C LEU A 601 -3.07 -7.61 -5.47
N PHE A 602 -4.02 -8.50 -5.20
CA PHE A 602 -4.78 -9.22 -6.21
C PHE A 602 -5.91 -8.34 -6.77
N LEU A 603 -5.99 -8.30 -8.10
CA LEU A 603 -7.00 -7.58 -8.86
C LEU A 603 -7.95 -8.54 -9.60
N GLY A 604 -7.89 -9.85 -9.33
CA GLY A 604 -8.64 -10.91 -10.01
C GLY A 604 -7.76 -11.77 -10.90
N SER A 605 -8.35 -12.36 -11.94
CA SER A 605 -7.64 -13.08 -13.00
C SER A 605 -7.79 -12.38 -14.35
N PHE A 606 -6.75 -12.47 -15.17
CA PHE A 606 -6.76 -11.90 -16.52
C PHE A 606 -7.89 -12.52 -17.36
N GLY A 607 -8.71 -11.69 -18.00
CA GLY A 607 -9.82 -12.13 -18.85
C GLY A 607 -11.05 -12.66 -18.10
N LEU A 608 -11.10 -12.58 -16.77
CA LEU A 608 -12.23 -13.04 -15.94
C LEU A 608 -12.80 -11.89 -15.08
N ALA A 609 -14.06 -12.03 -14.65
CA ALA A 609 -14.80 -11.00 -13.91
C ALA A 609 -14.77 -11.18 -12.37
N ASP A 610 -13.82 -11.95 -11.86
CA ASP A 610 -13.68 -12.36 -10.45
C ASP A 610 -12.97 -11.34 -9.55
N GLY A 611 -12.44 -10.25 -10.11
CA GLY A 611 -11.79 -9.17 -9.35
C GLY A 611 -12.23 -7.77 -9.80
N VAL A 612 -11.28 -6.96 -10.25
CA VAL A 612 -11.53 -5.61 -10.75
C VAL A 612 -12.04 -5.69 -12.19
N THR A 613 -13.12 -4.97 -12.45
CA THR A 613 -13.84 -4.96 -13.73
C THR A 613 -14.12 -3.53 -14.17
N GLN A 614 -14.47 -3.37 -15.44
CA GLN A 614 -14.93 -2.12 -16.03
C GLN A 614 -16.22 -2.36 -16.80
N PHE A 615 -17.34 -2.32 -16.10
CA PHE A 615 -18.68 -2.42 -16.69
C PHE A 615 -19.39 -1.06 -16.70
N ALA A 616 -20.53 -1.03 -17.41
CA ALA A 616 -21.38 0.14 -17.49
C ALA A 616 -21.76 0.64 -16.09
N GLY A 617 -21.61 1.95 -15.89
CA GLY A 617 -21.83 2.61 -14.61
C GLY A 617 -21.14 3.96 -14.55
N ALA A 618 -21.62 4.83 -13.67
CA ALA A 618 -21.06 6.16 -13.43
C ALA A 618 -20.13 6.20 -12.20
N ASP A 619 -20.26 5.24 -11.28
CA ASP A 619 -19.54 5.24 -10.00
C ASP A 619 -18.55 4.09 -9.88
N TYR A 620 -17.50 4.33 -9.11
CA TYR A 620 -16.59 3.29 -8.62
C TYR A 620 -17.26 2.50 -7.49
N ALA A 621 -17.46 1.20 -7.71
CA ALA A 621 -18.15 0.32 -6.76
C ALA A 621 -17.21 -0.78 -6.26
N VAL A 622 -16.74 -0.65 -5.01
CA VAL A 622 -15.96 -1.70 -4.34
C VAL A 622 -16.90 -2.80 -3.85
N ARG A 623 -16.68 -4.04 -4.32
CA ARG A 623 -17.46 -5.22 -3.93
C ARG A 623 -16.85 -5.95 -2.74
N SER A 624 -15.52 -6.10 -2.75
CA SER A 624 -14.73 -6.65 -1.64
C SER A 624 -13.33 -6.04 -1.64
N LEU A 625 -12.80 -5.80 -0.45
CA LEU A 625 -11.45 -5.31 -0.20
C LEU A 625 -10.95 -5.92 1.11
N GLU A 626 -10.23 -7.03 1.00
CA GLU A 626 -9.86 -7.89 2.12
C GLU A 626 -8.33 -8.07 2.20
N GLN A 627 -7.82 -8.40 3.39
CA GLN A 627 -6.39 -8.58 3.63
C GLN A 627 -6.13 -9.69 4.66
N ASN A 628 -4.93 -10.26 4.68
CA ASN A 628 -4.61 -11.46 5.47
C ASN A 628 -3.76 -11.24 6.74
N GLY A 629 -3.32 -10.02 7.00
CA GLY A 629 -2.60 -9.65 8.20
C GLY A 629 -3.50 -9.64 9.44
N VAL A 630 -2.91 -9.93 10.59
CA VAL A 630 -3.62 -9.95 11.86
C VAL A 630 -2.84 -9.19 12.93
N PRO A 631 -3.52 -8.39 13.77
CA PRO A 631 -2.88 -7.75 14.90
C PRO A 631 -2.49 -8.79 15.96
N GLN A 632 -1.76 -8.35 16.98
CA GLN A 632 -1.54 -9.17 18.17
C GLN A 632 -2.90 -9.59 18.76
N GLY A 633 -3.03 -10.87 19.10
CA GLY A 633 -4.24 -11.41 19.73
C GLY A 633 -4.00 -11.76 21.19
N SER A 634 -5.00 -11.53 22.04
CA SER A 634 -5.03 -12.02 23.41
C SER A 634 -5.84 -13.32 23.50
N PHE A 635 -5.52 -14.16 24.48
CA PHE A 635 -6.27 -15.38 24.76
C PHE A 635 -7.76 -15.07 24.96
N SER A 636 -8.63 -15.72 24.19
CA SER A 636 -10.08 -15.60 24.31
C SER A 636 -10.69 -16.85 24.96
N SER A 637 -10.39 -18.04 24.43
CA SER A 637 -10.94 -19.29 24.95
C SER A 637 -10.08 -20.51 24.61
N LEU A 638 -10.27 -21.57 25.40
CA LEU A 638 -9.73 -22.90 25.13
C LEU A 638 -10.86 -23.81 24.65
N ALA A 639 -10.61 -24.54 23.57
CA ALA A 639 -11.53 -25.55 23.05
C ALA A 639 -10.78 -26.86 22.81
N ILE A 640 -11.46 -27.98 23.00
CA ILE A 640 -10.94 -29.31 22.68
C ILE A 640 -11.80 -29.87 21.55
N ARG A 641 -11.18 -30.47 20.55
CA ARG A 641 -11.88 -31.12 19.42
C ARG A 641 -12.00 -32.62 19.67
N GLU A 642 -12.97 -33.27 19.01
CA GLU A 642 -13.20 -34.73 19.14
C GLU A 642 -12.01 -35.59 18.69
N ASN A 643 -11.12 -35.05 17.84
CA ASN A 643 -9.87 -35.71 17.44
C ASN A 643 -8.77 -35.61 18.51
N GLY A 644 -9.05 -34.98 19.66
CA GLY A 644 -8.10 -34.74 20.75
C GLY A 644 -7.32 -33.44 20.64
N ASP A 645 -7.46 -32.65 19.58
CA ASP A 645 -6.71 -31.38 19.45
C ASP A 645 -7.20 -30.36 20.49
N VAL A 646 -6.25 -29.85 21.26
CA VAL A 646 -6.44 -28.72 22.18
C VAL A 646 -6.09 -27.43 21.44
N VAL A 647 -7.07 -26.55 21.34
CA VAL A 647 -7.05 -25.36 20.49
C VAL A 647 -7.25 -24.12 21.34
N ILE A 648 -6.33 -23.18 21.22
CA ILE A 648 -6.47 -21.83 21.75
C ILE A 648 -7.12 -20.96 20.68
N ASN A 649 -8.16 -20.24 21.05
CA ASN A 649 -8.74 -19.17 20.23
C ASN A 649 -8.31 -17.82 20.80
N TYR A 650 -7.90 -16.94 19.90
CA TYR A 650 -7.53 -15.56 20.21
C TYR A 650 -8.64 -14.60 19.78
N ASP A 651 -8.70 -13.43 20.40
CA ASP A 651 -9.67 -12.37 20.09
C ASP A 651 -9.51 -11.77 18.69
N ASN A 652 -8.31 -11.86 18.11
CA ASN A 652 -8.00 -11.47 16.73
C ASN A 652 -8.49 -12.47 15.66
N GLY A 653 -9.30 -13.47 16.05
CA GLY A 653 -9.87 -14.48 15.15
C GLY A 653 -8.92 -15.61 14.76
N GLN A 654 -7.66 -15.60 15.21
CA GLN A 654 -6.73 -16.71 15.00
C GLN A 654 -6.99 -17.86 15.99
N SER A 655 -6.69 -19.08 15.56
CA SER A 655 -6.69 -20.27 16.42
C SER A 655 -5.39 -21.04 16.27
N ARG A 656 -4.86 -21.57 17.39
CA ARG A 656 -3.63 -22.35 17.43
C ARG A 656 -3.85 -23.68 18.14
N VAL A 657 -3.39 -24.77 17.53
CA VAL A 657 -3.36 -26.09 18.18
C VAL A 657 -2.07 -26.19 19.00
N ILE A 658 -2.18 -26.57 20.27
CA ILE A 658 -1.03 -26.68 21.18
C ILE A 658 -0.65 -28.12 21.48
N ASN A 659 -1.64 -28.99 21.69
CA ASN A 659 -1.44 -30.37 22.12
C ASN A 659 -2.54 -31.25 21.52
N ARG A 660 -2.28 -32.56 21.47
CA ARG A 660 -3.30 -33.57 21.18
C ARG A 660 -3.42 -34.55 22.33
N ILE A 661 -4.64 -34.73 22.82
CA ILE A 661 -4.96 -35.67 23.91
C ILE A 661 -5.09 -37.08 23.32
N PRO A 662 -4.26 -38.03 23.75
CA PRO A 662 -4.41 -39.42 23.37
C PRO A 662 -5.46 -40.14 24.21
N VAL A 663 -5.87 -41.31 23.75
CA VAL A 663 -6.58 -42.31 24.54
C VAL A 663 -5.65 -43.49 24.79
N VAL A 664 -5.50 -43.87 26.05
CA VAL A 664 -4.65 -45.00 26.45
C VAL A 664 -5.50 -46.25 26.62
N THR A 665 -5.12 -47.35 25.97
CA THR A 665 -5.76 -48.66 26.13
C THR A 665 -4.78 -49.68 26.70
N PHE A 666 -5.33 -50.72 27.31
CA PHE A 666 -4.59 -51.84 27.89
C PHE A 666 -5.17 -53.15 27.37
N ASN A 667 -4.38 -54.21 27.37
CA ASN A 667 -4.89 -55.53 26.98
C ASN A 667 -5.87 -56.06 28.03
N GLU A 668 -5.54 -55.90 29.32
CA GLU A 668 -6.36 -56.34 30.46
C GLU A 668 -6.58 -55.18 31.43
N ALA A 669 -7.46 -54.23 31.07
CA ALA A 669 -7.67 -53.01 31.85
C ALA A 669 -8.25 -53.26 33.27
N ASP A 670 -8.95 -54.38 33.47
CA ASP A 670 -9.48 -54.76 34.79
C ASP A 670 -8.38 -55.22 35.77
N LYS A 671 -7.14 -55.40 35.28
CA LYS A 671 -5.95 -55.71 36.10
C LYS A 671 -5.12 -54.49 36.49
N LEU A 672 -5.57 -53.28 36.14
CA LEU A 672 -4.94 -52.05 36.61
C LEU A 672 -5.05 -51.92 38.13
N GLU A 673 -4.01 -51.40 38.75
CA GLU A 673 -4.00 -51.10 40.19
C GLU A 673 -4.71 -49.77 40.42
N ARG A 674 -5.58 -49.69 41.43
CA ARG A 674 -6.25 -48.45 41.81
C ARG A 674 -5.36 -47.62 42.71
N VAL A 675 -5.36 -46.32 42.45
CA VAL A 675 -4.69 -45.30 43.26
C VAL A 675 -5.71 -44.24 43.64
N ASP A 676 -5.40 -43.48 44.68
CA ASP A 676 -6.26 -42.41 45.19
C ASP A 676 -6.65 -41.41 44.08
N GLY A 677 -7.87 -40.87 44.18
CA GLY A 677 -8.37 -39.87 43.24
C GLY A 677 -8.84 -40.42 41.89
N GLN A 678 -9.41 -41.64 41.87
CA GLN A 678 -9.94 -42.28 40.65
C GLN A 678 -8.87 -42.48 39.56
N ALA A 679 -7.62 -42.66 39.98
CA ALA A 679 -6.50 -42.95 39.12
C ALA A 679 -6.14 -44.44 39.16
N PHE A 680 -5.46 -44.88 38.11
CA PHE A 680 -5.05 -46.24 37.89
C PHE A 680 -3.57 -46.28 37.51
N MET A 681 -2.87 -47.30 37.95
CA MET A 681 -1.50 -47.60 37.58
C MET A 681 -1.40 -48.94 36.85
N ARG A 682 -0.44 -49.01 35.92
CA ARG A 682 -0.14 -50.22 35.17
C ARG A 682 0.46 -51.29 36.09
N THR A 683 -0.06 -52.50 36.00
CA THR A 683 0.52 -53.72 36.60
C THR A 683 1.12 -54.61 35.51
N THR A 684 1.97 -55.57 35.90
CA THR A 684 2.47 -56.59 34.97
C THR A 684 1.33 -57.38 34.31
N GLU A 685 0.22 -57.62 35.03
CA GLU A 685 -0.94 -58.35 34.52
C GLU A 685 -1.78 -57.52 33.54
N SER A 686 -1.84 -56.20 33.70
CA SER A 686 -2.59 -55.32 32.79
C SER A 686 -1.99 -55.18 31.39
N GLY A 687 -0.71 -55.53 31.25
CA GLY A 687 0.07 -55.36 30.04
C GLY A 687 0.54 -53.92 29.83
N GLU A 688 1.23 -53.68 28.72
CA GLU A 688 1.76 -52.36 28.38
C GLU A 688 0.67 -51.36 27.96
N ALA A 689 0.89 -50.09 28.31
CA ALA A 689 0.01 -49.00 27.90
C ALA A 689 0.16 -48.72 26.40
N ARG A 690 -0.96 -48.74 25.66
CA ARG A 690 -1.00 -48.39 24.24
C ARG A 690 -1.61 -47.00 24.09
N VAL A 691 -0.77 -46.02 23.76
CA VAL A 691 -1.18 -44.63 23.60
C VAL A 691 -1.58 -44.40 22.15
N LEU A 692 -2.87 -44.14 21.90
CA LEU A 692 -3.47 -44.10 20.57
C LEU A 692 -4.21 -42.77 20.35
N ASP A 693 -4.44 -42.39 19.10
CA ASP A 693 -5.39 -41.31 18.82
C ASP A 693 -6.81 -41.76 19.19
N PRO A 694 -7.70 -40.83 19.60
CA PRO A 694 -9.10 -41.15 19.81
C PRO A 694 -9.74 -41.82 18.58
N ALA A 695 -10.64 -42.77 18.80
CA ALA A 695 -11.40 -43.49 17.77
C ALA A 695 -10.57 -44.34 16.79
N ARG A 696 -9.29 -44.63 17.07
CA ARG A 696 -8.41 -45.46 16.22
C ARG A 696 -7.91 -46.70 16.96
N ASP A 697 -7.63 -47.76 16.22
CA ASP A 697 -6.98 -48.99 16.72
C ASP A 697 -7.63 -49.59 17.98
N GLY A 698 -8.97 -49.51 18.08
CA GLY A 698 -9.75 -50.00 19.21
C GLY A 698 -9.87 -49.03 20.40
N ALA A 699 -9.26 -47.85 20.32
CA ALA A 699 -9.47 -46.79 21.30
C ALA A 699 -10.84 -46.14 21.16
N GLY A 700 -11.43 -45.77 22.30
CA GLY A 700 -12.70 -45.07 22.40
C GLY A 700 -12.68 -43.70 21.77
N LYS A 701 -13.87 -43.17 21.48
CA LYS A 701 -14.05 -41.82 20.95
C LYS A 701 -14.00 -40.79 22.07
N LEU A 702 -13.40 -39.64 21.82
CA LEU A 702 -13.46 -38.52 22.74
C LEU A 702 -14.79 -37.79 22.56
N VAL A 703 -15.51 -37.57 23.64
CA VAL A 703 -16.72 -36.74 23.68
C VAL A 703 -16.41 -35.49 24.49
N VAL A 704 -16.46 -34.33 23.83
CA VAL A 704 -16.12 -33.04 24.43
C VAL A 704 -17.32 -32.45 25.16
N GLY A 705 -17.08 -31.68 26.23
CA GLY A 705 -18.12 -31.04 27.03
C GLY A 705 -18.99 -32.06 27.75
N SER A 706 -18.41 -33.21 28.12
CA SER A 706 -19.13 -34.32 28.74
C SER A 706 -18.27 -34.97 29.81
N ILE A 707 -18.91 -35.63 30.78
CA ILE A 707 -18.27 -36.41 31.83
C ILE A 707 -18.87 -37.82 31.89
N GLU A 708 -18.05 -38.81 32.23
CA GLU A 708 -18.54 -40.17 32.50
C GLU A 708 -18.97 -40.28 33.97
N ARG A 709 -20.24 -40.63 34.22
CA ARG A 709 -20.75 -40.95 35.55
C ARG A 709 -20.23 -42.29 36.05
N SER A 710 -20.35 -42.52 37.36
CA SER A 710 -20.13 -43.83 37.96
C SER A 710 -20.94 -44.90 37.22
N ASN A 711 -20.35 -46.07 36.99
CA ASN A 711 -21.07 -47.23 36.44
C ASN A 711 -21.85 -48.02 37.51
N VAL A 712 -22.07 -47.41 38.68
CA VAL A 712 -22.81 -48.00 39.80
C VAL A 712 -24.31 -47.77 39.64
N ASP A 713 -25.07 -48.87 39.62
CA ASP A 713 -26.52 -48.84 39.77
C ASP A 713 -26.90 -49.03 41.24
N MET A 714 -27.42 -47.96 41.86
CA MET A 714 -27.82 -47.97 43.27
C MET A 714 -28.85 -49.04 43.59
N ALA A 715 -29.83 -49.29 42.71
CA ALA A 715 -30.87 -50.27 42.97
C ALA A 715 -30.30 -51.69 43.03
N ALA A 716 -29.37 -52.00 42.12
CA ALA A 716 -28.65 -53.28 42.10
C ALA A 716 -27.76 -53.45 43.34
N GLU A 717 -27.02 -52.41 43.74
CA GLU A 717 -26.14 -52.46 44.91
C GLU A 717 -26.93 -52.60 46.24
N PHE A 718 -28.07 -51.92 46.40
CA PHE A 718 -28.93 -52.14 47.58
C PHE A 718 -29.52 -53.55 47.64
N SER A 719 -29.87 -54.14 46.49
CA SER A 719 -30.31 -55.54 46.44
C SER A 719 -29.20 -56.50 46.88
N LYS A 720 -27.97 -56.30 46.36
CA LYS A 720 -26.79 -57.07 46.80
C LYS A 720 -26.49 -56.90 48.27
N LEU A 721 -26.66 -55.70 48.81
CA LEU A 721 -26.48 -55.41 50.24
C LEU A 721 -27.46 -56.22 51.09
N ILE A 722 -28.74 -56.29 50.71
CA ILE A 722 -29.75 -57.09 51.41
C ILE A 722 -29.38 -58.58 51.38
N ILE A 723 -28.91 -59.09 50.23
CA ILE A 723 -28.49 -60.49 50.08
C ILE A 723 -27.26 -60.80 50.94
N ALA A 724 -26.24 -59.94 50.90
CA ALA A 724 -25.02 -60.11 51.68
C ALA A 724 -25.29 -60.03 53.19
N GLN A 725 -26.16 -59.12 53.63
CA GLN A 725 -26.62 -59.04 55.03
C GLN A 725 -27.35 -60.31 55.47
N ARG A 726 -28.28 -60.82 54.66
CA ARG A 726 -28.99 -62.08 54.95
C ARG A 726 -28.00 -63.24 55.04
N ALA A 727 -27.05 -63.34 54.12
CA ALA A 727 -26.01 -64.37 54.14
C ALA A 727 -25.10 -64.24 55.39
N TYR A 728 -24.74 -63.03 55.78
CA TYR A 728 -23.97 -62.77 57.00
C TYR A 728 -24.75 -63.23 58.25
N THR A 729 -26.02 -62.86 58.38
CA THR A 729 -26.87 -63.29 59.52
C THR A 729 -27.14 -64.79 59.54
N ALA A 730 -27.18 -65.46 58.39
CA ALA A 730 -27.28 -66.91 58.32
C ALA A 730 -26.00 -67.59 58.85
N ASN A 731 -24.83 -67.08 58.46
CA ASN A 731 -23.55 -67.63 58.93
C ASN A 731 -23.34 -67.38 60.43
N THR A 732 -23.75 -66.23 60.99
CA THR A 732 -23.65 -65.98 62.44
C THR A 732 -24.51 -66.95 63.24
N ARG A 733 -25.71 -67.31 62.74
CA ARG A 733 -26.57 -68.33 63.37
C ARG A 733 -25.93 -69.72 63.39
N ILE A 734 -25.15 -70.07 62.37
CA ILE A 734 -24.41 -71.36 62.34
C ILE A 734 -23.30 -71.36 63.39
N VAL A 735 -22.60 -70.23 63.56
CA VAL A 735 -21.58 -70.08 64.61
C VAL A 735 -22.21 -70.19 66.00
N SER A 736 -23.33 -69.50 66.27
CA SER A 736 -24.00 -69.57 67.56
C SER A 736 -24.56 -70.96 67.87
N ALA A 737 -25.17 -71.63 66.89
CA ALA A 737 -25.65 -73.00 67.07
C ALA A 737 -24.49 -73.99 67.30
N SER A 738 -23.34 -73.76 66.66
CA SER A 738 -22.14 -74.59 66.89
C SER A 738 -21.53 -74.34 68.27
N ASP A 739 -21.57 -73.09 68.76
CA ASP A 739 -21.11 -72.70 70.10
C ASP A 739 -21.99 -73.33 71.19
N GLU A 740 -23.32 -73.29 71.01
CA GLU A 740 -24.28 -73.95 71.89
C GLU A 740 -24.03 -75.47 71.98
N MET A 741 -23.81 -76.15 70.86
CA MET A 741 -23.44 -77.57 70.85
C MET A 741 -22.07 -77.85 71.51
N LEU A 742 -21.09 -76.95 71.38
CA LEU A 742 -19.81 -77.09 72.09
C LEU A 742 -19.98 -76.89 73.61
N GLN A 743 -20.81 -75.94 74.01
CA GLN A 743 -21.16 -75.71 75.41
C GLN A 743 -21.83 -76.96 76.01
N ASP A 744 -22.79 -77.55 75.31
CA ASP A 744 -23.48 -78.78 75.72
C ASP A 744 -22.53 -79.98 75.83
N THR A 745 -21.63 -80.14 74.85
CA THR A 745 -20.63 -81.22 74.91
C THR A 745 -19.60 -81.04 76.03
N LEU A 746 -19.18 -79.80 76.33
CA LEU A 746 -18.33 -79.50 77.47
C LEU A 746 -19.06 -79.77 78.80
N ASN A 747 -20.35 -79.48 78.86
CA ASN A 747 -21.18 -79.74 80.03
C ASN A 747 -21.43 -81.24 80.26
N MET A 748 -21.37 -82.10 79.22
CA MET A 748 -21.46 -83.57 79.38
C MET A 748 -20.22 -84.21 80.04
N LYS A 749 -19.07 -83.52 80.06
CA LYS A 749 -17.83 -84.02 80.68
C LYS A 749 -17.76 -83.71 82.19
N ARG A 750 -18.51 -82.72 82.65
CA ARG A 750 -18.70 -82.43 84.08
C ARG A 750 -19.77 -83.35 84.65
#